data_AF-A0A059D447-F1
#
_entry.id   AF-A0A059D447-F1
#
_cell.length_a   1.000
_cell.length_b   1.000
_cell.length_c   1.000
_cell.angle_alpha   90.00
_cell.angle_beta   90.00
_cell.angle_gamma   90.00
#
_symmetry.space_group_name_H-M   'P 1'
#
loop_
_entity.id
_entity.type
_entity.pdbx_description
1 polymer ?
#
loop_
_entity_poly.entity_id
_entity_poly.type
_entity_poly.pdbx_seq_one_letter_code
_entity_poly.pdbx_strand_id
1 'polypeptide(L)'
;MERAKLQKDILFKAYEQVESQASSILLFKLRWKELEEHFDGIQRSLESRAEELREGERSLAERARDVASREEELRLAWPRVEECEEEVQRKKVDLTSVEMQLQECRDEHRKKESELILKQDALDECNSLIRDKQKELRTLVEVTEECRRDYDLKKEEVEVLRRELELKEKKIGSLQSLLEENAQELDAKTAELGSVKRYLDECSRAVEIKREELSVVHSQLDHSLKAREESEKRLRVMEHTMKECDEKVAMKAREVQLLEDKIKDCQVELKVKEEEFREIHQSTEERSNELESKESQLHSINILIEVHKEELKSQKEELEEINRLINERSVALGSFETAIVKLSKEFKSKEGELENMMKHEKQCKEEIDSTKENLVLVQAKLEEAAKALESRSGELNAVQASIEDRNLELASKKRQLESIQIDITQCAEQLFLKEQEFAFIQSSTLECTEALESKRKQCDLMQTSITECSQVLESKTRQLRSIQKRCSKCFADLELKQKQLHKLDVSIGEHSQVLEMKKKERNVQRIKLELGQQRLDSIKKSLKKRSREMELRGRTSVHSGVMAQNWNHPLIDKPFLASCENSQPTIAFDGKNLQMFLYRHFQKHNTLCHEVLEVIQTSDDAAKLVLNAMEEFYPPDSGNRDGLLDIGVIRRSCIFLLENLIQSSAEIKPQEREAAMKLAFEWKGKLKLSPSPEHHLEILGFLKLLEAYKLASAFNANEIHDLVNSVSESEIAQELQQVLASLAAPPVLKHGHGSVCRLVRDKVIPCFFLIYIADTAPIIDLVQ
;
A
#
# COMPACT_ATOMS: atom_id res chain seq x y z
N MET A 1 -55.16 -107.71 188.17
CA MET A 1 -54.78 -108.46 186.95
C MET A 1 -55.17 -107.73 185.66
N GLU A 2 -56.40 -107.18 185.57
CA GLU A 2 -56.97 -106.59 184.34
C GLU A 2 -56.12 -105.51 183.65
N ARG A 3 -55.43 -104.65 184.42
CA ARG A 3 -54.64 -103.52 183.89
C ARG A 3 -53.63 -103.92 182.79
N ALA A 4 -53.07 -105.14 182.88
CA ALA A 4 -52.12 -105.66 181.91
C ALA A 4 -52.75 -106.11 180.59
N LYS A 5 -54.02 -106.55 180.59
CA LYS A 5 -54.75 -106.88 179.35
C LYS A 5 -55.01 -105.62 178.53
N LEU A 6 -55.47 -104.55 179.19
CA LEU A 6 -55.77 -103.28 178.52
C LEU A 6 -54.54 -102.67 177.83
N GLN A 7 -53.36 -102.74 178.46
CA GLN A 7 -52.12 -102.25 177.84
C GLN A 7 -51.71 -103.07 176.60
N LYS A 8 -51.97 -104.38 176.56
CA LYS A 8 -51.65 -105.21 175.38
C LYS A 8 -52.49 -104.80 174.18
N ASP A 9 -53.81 -104.63 174.34
CA ASP A 9 -54.70 -104.25 173.25
C ASP A 9 -54.43 -102.82 172.74
N ILE A 10 -54.03 -101.90 173.63
CA ILE A 10 -53.60 -100.55 173.25
C ILE A 10 -52.32 -100.61 172.40
N LEU A 11 -51.32 -101.40 172.82
CA LEU A 11 -50.07 -101.56 172.07
C LEU A 11 -50.27 -102.26 170.72
N PHE A 12 -51.16 -103.25 170.62
CA PHE A 12 -51.43 -103.94 169.37
C PHE A 12 -52.11 -103.02 168.35
N LYS A 13 -53.11 -102.23 168.79
CA LYS A 13 -53.75 -101.22 167.92
C LYS A 13 -52.79 -100.11 167.50
N ALA A 14 -51.88 -99.69 168.37
CA ALA A 14 -50.82 -98.75 168.01
C ALA A 14 -49.85 -99.33 166.96
N TYR A 15 -49.54 -100.62 167.04
CA TYR A 15 -48.72 -101.31 166.04
C TYR A 15 -49.42 -101.38 164.68
N GLU A 16 -50.69 -101.84 164.62
CA GLU A 16 -51.49 -101.86 163.38
C GLU A 16 -51.65 -100.46 162.77
N GLN A 17 -51.74 -99.41 163.59
CA GLN A 17 -51.82 -98.01 163.14
C GLN A 17 -50.49 -97.51 162.56
N VAL A 18 -49.34 -97.99 163.04
CA VAL A 18 -48.02 -97.67 162.43
C VAL A 18 -47.79 -98.49 161.16
N GLU A 19 -48.14 -99.77 161.16
CA GLU A 19 -47.98 -100.66 159.99
C GLU A 19 -48.86 -100.20 158.81
N SER A 20 -50.11 -99.81 159.08
CA SER A 20 -51.00 -99.22 158.06
C SER A 20 -50.54 -97.84 157.55
N GLN A 21 -49.70 -97.11 158.28
CA GLN A 21 -49.10 -95.85 157.83
C GLN A 21 -47.74 -96.02 157.15
N ALA A 22 -47.06 -97.15 157.30
CA ALA A 22 -45.74 -97.39 156.71
C ALA A 22 -45.76 -97.27 155.17
N SER A 23 -46.84 -97.71 154.52
CA SER A 23 -47.08 -97.53 153.07
C SER A 23 -47.13 -96.05 152.65
N SER A 24 -47.79 -95.21 153.44
CA SER A 24 -47.87 -93.75 153.22
C SER A 24 -46.51 -93.07 153.40
N ILE A 25 -45.74 -93.49 154.41
CA ILE A 25 -44.38 -92.97 154.65
C ILE A 25 -43.42 -93.37 153.52
N LEU A 26 -43.52 -94.60 153.00
CA LEU A 26 -42.72 -95.04 151.84
C LEU A 26 -43.12 -94.28 150.56
N LEU A 27 -44.41 -94.05 150.34
CA LEU A 27 -44.90 -93.24 149.21
C LEU A 27 -44.46 -91.76 149.32
N PHE A 28 -44.48 -91.19 150.53
CA PHE A 28 -43.94 -89.85 150.78
C PHE A 28 -42.44 -89.78 150.52
N LYS A 29 -41.66 -90.78 150.98
CA LYS A 29 -40.22 -90.85 150.72
C LYS A 29 -39.90 -90.98 149.23
N LEU A 30 -40.71 -91.74 148.48
CA LEU A 30 -40.58 -91.82 147.02
C LEU A 30 -40.87 -90.46 146.37
N ARG A 31 -42.01 -89.82 146.69
CA ARG A 31 -42.36 -88.49 146.18
C ARG A 31 -41.38 -87.38 146.56
N TRP A 32 -40.78 -87.48 147.75
CA TRP A 32 -39.73 -86.55 148.17
C TRP A 32 -38.48 -86.73 147.30
N LYS A 33 -38.07 -87.98 147.02
CA LYS A 33 -36.95 -88.27 146.12
C LYS A 33 -37.25 -87.90 144.66
N GLU A 34 -38.47 -88.08 144.17
CA GLU A 34 -38.93 -87.59 142.86
C GLU A 34 -38.85 -86.05 142.80
N LEU A 35 -39.18 -85.36 143.90
CA LEU A 35 -39.11 -83.91 144.00
C LEU A 35 -37.65 -83.40 144.11
N GLU A 36 -36.78 -84.10 144.85
CA GLU A 36 -35.34 -83.85 144.89
C GLU A 36 -34.71 -84.03 143.49
N GLU A 37 -34.96 -85.16 142.82
CA GLU A 37 -34.45 -85.41 141.45
C GLU A 37 -34.97 -84.39 140.43
N HIS A 38 -36.19 -83.87 140.63
CA HIS A 38 -36.76 -82.80 139.81
C HIS A 38 -36.13 -81.43 140.11
N PHE A 39 -35.85 -81.10 141.38
CA PHE A 39 -35.11 -79.89 141.73
C PHE A 39 -33.65 -79.95 141.27
N ASP A 40 -32.97 -81.09 141.42
CA ASP A 40 -31.65 -81.34 140.84
C ASP A 40 -31.68 -81.25 139.31
N GLY A 41 -32.79 -81.66 138.68
CA GLY A 41 -33.03 -81.54 137.24
C GLY A 41 -33.18 -80.09 136.79
N ILE A 42 -33.95 -79.29 137.54
CA ILE A 42 -34.07 -77.84 137.32
C ILE A 42 -32.73 -77.16 137.56
N GLN A 43 -31.99 -77.51 138.63
CA GLN A 43 -30.69 -76.93 138.93
C GLN A 43 -29.69 -77.21 137.79
N ARG A 44 -29.52 -78.47 137.38
CA ARG A 44 -28.64 -78.84 136.25
C ARG A 44 -29.04 -78.16 134.94
N SER A 45 -30.34 -77.98 134.70
CA SER A 45 -30.86 -77.26 133.52
C SER A 45 -30.55 -75.75 133.58
N LEU A 46 -30.69 -75.12 134.76
CA LEU A 46 -30.31 -73.73 134.98
C LEU A 46 -28.79 -73.52 134.93
N GLU A 47 -28.00 -74.47 135.42
CA GLU A 47 -26.53 -74.47 135.36
C GLU A 47 -26.04 -74.62 133.92
N SER A 48 -26.59 -75.56 133.13
CA SER A 48 -26.32 -75.71 131.70
C SER A 48 -26.62 -74.41 130.96
N ARG A 49 -27.84 -73.88 131.13
CA ARG A 49 -28.26 -72.64 130.47
C ARG A 49 -27.46 -71.42 130.94
N ALA A 50 -26.95 -71.42 132.17
CA ALA A 50 -26.06 -70.37 132.65
C ALA A 50 -24.65 -70.46 132.03
N GLU A 51 -24.14 -71.65 131.72
CA GLU A 51 -22.90 -71.79 130.94
C GLU A 51 -23.12 -71.51 129.45
N GLU A 52 -24.23 -71.94 128.87
CA GLU A 52 -24.62 -71.57 127.50
C GLU A 52 -24.71 -70.04 127.32
N LEU A 53 -25.23 -69.33 128.33
CA LEU A 53 -25.24 -67.86 128.35
C LEU A 53 -23.85 -67.26 128.54
N ARG A 54 -22.97 -67.86 129.37
CA ARG A 54 -21.57 -67.41 129.49
C ARG A 54 -20.76 -67.67 128.22
N GLU A 55 -20.99 -68.78 127.52
CA GLU A 55 -20.39 -69.07 126.22
C GLU A 55 -20.90 -68.09 125.15
N GLY A 56 -22.21 -67.82 125.14
CA GLY A 56 -22.81 -66.80 124.29
C GLY A 56 -22.25 -65.40 124.55
N GLU A 57 -22.09 -65.00 125.82
CA GLU A 57 -21.48 -63.73 126.23
C GLU A 57 -20.00 -63.65 125.81
N ARG A 58 -19.22 -64.72 126.02
CA ARG A 58 -17.81 -64.80 125.61
C ARG A 58 -17.66 -64.72 124.08
N SER A 59 -18.53 -65.42 123.32
CA SER A 59 -18.57 -65.37 121.85
C SER A 59 -19.03 -64.01 121.32
N LEU A 60 -20.00 -63.35 121.98
CA LEU A 60 -20.43 -62.00 121.63
C LEU A 60 -19.34 -60.96 121.93
N ALA A 61 -18.63 -61.08 123.05
CA ALA A 61 -17.49 -60.23 123.38
C ALA A 61 -16.30 -60.43 122.43
N GLU A 62 -16.10 -61.64 121.91
CA GLU A 62 -15.14 -61.91 120.84
C GLU A 62 -15.54 -61.23 119.53
N ARG A 63 -16.78 -61.46 119.06
CA ARG A 63 -17.30 -60.81 117.86
C ARG A 63 -17.33 -59.29 117.97
N ALA A 64 -17.52 -58.74 119.16
CA ALA A 64 -17.43 -57.30 119.41
C ALA A 64 -15.98 -56.78 119.29
N ARG A 65 -14.98 -57.53 119.77
CA ARG A 65 -13.55 -57.22 119.53
C ARG A 65 -13.21 -57.28 118.05
N ASP A 66 -13.67 -58.30 117.33
CA ASP A 66 -13.43 -58.46 115.89
C ASP A 66 -14.08 -57.33 115.07
N VAL A 67 -15.31 -56.93 115.43
CA VAL A 67 -15.97 -55.77 114.81
C VAL A 67 -15.20 -54.50 115.11
N ALA A 68 -14.81 -54.23 116.36
CA ALA A 68 -14.05 -53.03 116.71
C ALA A 68 -12.67 -52.98 116.02
N SER A 69 -11.98 -54.12 115.86
CA SER A 69 -10.74 -54.20 115.08
C SER A 69 -10.97 -53.80 113.63
N ARG A 70 -12.04 -54.33 113.02
CA ARG A 70 -12.37 -54.07 111.60
C ARG A 70 -12.92 -52.66 111.38
N GLU A 71 -13.59 -52.07 112.37
CA GLU A 71 -14.00 -50.67 112.38
C GLU A 71 -12.77 -49.74 112.43
N GLU A 72 -11.77 -50.02 113.27
CA GLU A 72 -10.53 -49.23 113.30
C GLU A 72 -9.65 -49.47 112.06
N GLU A 73 -9.59 -50.69 111.51
CA GLU A 73 -8.97 -50.97 110.20
C GLU A 73 -9.62 -50.15 109.07
N LEU A 74 -10.96 -50.13 109.01
CA LEU A 74 -11.71 -49.31 108.04
C LEU A 74 -11.48 -47.81 108.26
N ARG A 75 -11.44 -47.35 109.51
CA ARG A 75 -11.17 -45.96 109.87
C ARG A 75 -9.75 -45.52 109.50
N LEU A 76 -8.75 -46.39 109.64
CA LEU A 76 -7.37 -46.15 109.21
C LEU A 76 -7.20 -46.25 107.69
N ALA A 77 -8.06 -47.01 107.00
CA ALA A 77 -8.13 -47.05 105.54
C ALA A 77 -8.84 -45.85 104.94
N TRP A 78 -9.85 -45.28 105.61
CA TRP A 78 -10.73 -44.23 105.07
C TRP A 78 -10.00 -42.98 104.53
N PRO A 79 -9.00 -42.38 105.22
CA PRO A 79 -8.24 -41.26 104.67
C PRO A 79 -7.49 -41.58 103.37
N ARG A 80 -7.12 -42.85 103.15
CA ARG A 80 -6.50 -43.27 101.88
C ARG A 80 -7.53 -43.34 100.75
N VAL A 81 -8.79 -43.67 101.07
CA VAL A 81 -9.89 -43.64 100.09
C VAL A 81 -10.21 -42.20 99.70
N GLU A 82 -10.25 -41.28 100.66
CA GLU A 82 -10.40 -39.84 100.42
C GLU A 82 -9.22 -39.28 99.60
N GLU A 83 -7.97 -39.63 99.93
CA GLU A 83 -6.78 -39.26 99.16
C GLU A 83 -6.82 -39.80 97.71
N CYS A 84 -7.27 -41.06 97.52
CA CYS A 84 -7.48 -41.64 96.19
C CYS A 84 -8.60 -40.94 95.43
N GLU A 85 -9.71 -40.58 96.08
CA GLU A 85 -10.81 -39.87 95.43
C GLU A 85 -10.36 -38.47 95.00
N GLU A 86 -9.68 -37.71 95.87
CA GLU A 86 -9.10 -36.43 95.48
C GLU A 86 -8.10 -36.57 94.31
N GLU A 87 -7.24 -37.59 94.32
CA GLU A 87 -6.30 -37.82 93.22
C GLU A 87 -7.03 -38.16 91.90
N VAL A 88 -8.13 -38.91 91.97
CA VAL A 88 -9.02 -39.17 90.83
C VAL A 88 -9.71 -37.90 90.34
N GLN A 89 -10.20 -37.03 91.23
CA GLN A 89 -10.79 -35.74 90.80
C GLN A 89 -9.74 -34.80 90.21
N ARG A 90 -8.52 -34.74 90.77
CA ARG A 90 -7.37 -34.00 90.20
C ARG A 90 -7.06 -34.51 88.78
N LYS A 91 -6.79 -35.81 88.63
CA LYS A 91 -6.51 -36.45 87.32
C LYS A 91 -7.66 -36.29 86.32
N LYS A 92 -8.91 -36.21 86.77
CA LYS A 92 -10.08 -35.96 85.93
C LYS A 92 -10.11 -34.52 85.40
N VAL A 93 -9.79 -33.53 86.24
CA VAL A 93 -9.63 -32.13 85.79
C VAL A 93 -8.46 -32.02 84.81
N ASP A 94 -7.31 -32.60 85.15
CA ASP A 94 -6.13 -32.65 84.27
C ASP A 94 -6.45 -33.30 82.92
N LEU A 95 -7.17 -34.43 82.92
CA LEU A 95 -7.65 -35.10 81.71
C LEU A 95 -8.53 -34.18 80.86
N THR A 96 -9.53 -33.51 81.46
CA THR A 96 -10.39 -32.58 80.69
C THR A 96 -9.63 -31.38 80.11
N SER A 97 -8.55 -30.94 80.77
CA SER A 97 -7.64 -29.91 80.26
C SER A 97 -6.85 -30.42 79.04
N VAL A 98 -6.31 -31.64 79.13
CA VAL A 98 -5.60 -32.31 78.01
C VAL A 98 -6.54 -32.63 76.85
N GLU A 99 -7.77 -33.06 77.11
CA GLU A 99 -8.81 -33.29 76.08
C GLU A 99 -9.15 -31.99 75.32
N MET A 100 -9.26 -30.87 76.03
CA MET A 100 -9.48 -29.55 75.43
C MET A 100 -8.29 -29.11 74.55
N GLN A 101 -7.06 -29.25 75.03
CA GLN A 101 -5.84 -28.96 74.25
C GLN A 101 -5.69 -29.88 73.03
N LEU A 102 -6.04 -31.16 73.15
CA LEU A 102 -6.06 -32.10 72.03
C LEU A 102 -7.13 -31.72 71.00
N GLN A 103 -8.29 -31.20 71.42
CA GLN A 103 -9.31 -30.74 70.49
C GLN A 103 -8.91 -29.45 69.77
N GLU A 104 -8.31 -28.49 70.47
CA GLU A 104 -7.74 -27.28 69.86
C GLU A 104 -6.65 -27.62 68.83
N CYS A 105 -5.74 -28.55 69.17
CA CYS A 105 -4.71 -29.05 68.26
C CYS A 105 -5.31 -29.75 67.01
N ARG A 106 -6.39 -30.51 67.17
CA ARG A 106 -7.13 -31.12 66.04
C ARG A 106 -7.79 -30.09 65.13
N ASP A 107 -8.35 -29.02 65.70
CA ASP A 107 -8.98 -27.96 64.93
C ASP A 107 -7.94 -27.03 64.26
N GLU A 108 -6.74 -26.88 64.84
CA GLU A 108 -5.59 -26.34 64.11
C GLU A 108 -5.15 -27.24 62.94
N HIS A 109 -5.09 -28.56 63.13
CA HIS A 109 -4.73 -29.49 62.05
C HIS A 109 -5.72 -29.37 60.89
N ARG A 110 -7.03 -29.41 61.18
CA ARG A 110 -8.10 -29.24 60.19
C ARG A 110 -7.99 -27.92 59.40
N LYS A 111 -7.61 -26.82 60.05
CA LYS A 111 -7.36 -25.53 59.37
C LYS A 111 -6.18 -25.64 58.41
N LYS A 112 -5.03 -26.13 58.89
CA LYS A 112 -3.79 -26.28 58.10
C LYS A 112 -3.97 -27.26 56.92
N GLU A 113 -4.77 -28.32 57.12
CA GLU A 113 -5.17 -29.30 56.11
C GLU A 113 -6.09 -28.67 55.05
N SER A 114 -7.06 -27.85 55.46
CA SER A 114 -7.93 -27.09 54.55
C SER A 114 -7.14 -26.03 53.75
N GLU A 115 -6.21 -25.33 54.40
CA GLU A 115 -5.30 -24.39 53.75
C GLU A 115 -4.38 -25.09 52.74
N LEU A 116 -3.86 -26.29 53.07
CA LEU A 116 -3.04 -27.09 52.17
C LEU A 116 -3.83 -27.51 50.91
N ILE A 117 -5.09 -27.93 51.05
CA ILE A 117 -5.96 -28.23 49.90
C ILE A 117 -6.14 -27.00 49.01
N LEU A 118 -6.45 -25.82 49.59
CA LEU A 118 -6.57 -24.57 48.82
C LEU A 118 -5.26 -24.16 48.13
N LYS A 119 -4.08 -24.54 48.66
CA LYS A 119 -2.78 -24.36 47.97
C LYS A 119 -2.53 -25.41 46.90
N GLN A 120 -3.02 -26.63 47.08
CA GLN A 120 -2.96 -27.71 46.08
C GLN A 120 -3.82 -27.34 44.85
N ASP A 121 -5.06 -26.91 45.06
CA ASP A 121 -5.98 -26.48 44.00
C ASP A 121 -5.40 -25.31 43.18
N ALA A 122 -4.88 -24.28 43.86
CA ALA A 122 -4.24 -23.13 43.22
C ALA A 122 -2.94 -23.50 42.47
N LEU A 123 -2.19 -24.50 42.95
CA LEU A 123 -1.03 -25.02 42.24
C LEU A 123 -1.45 -25.78 40.97
N ASP A 124 -2.55 -26.53 41.00
CA ASP A 124 -3.04 -27.26 39.82
C ASP A 124 -3.72 -26.35 38.78
N GLU A 125 -4.29 -25.21 39.20
CA GLU A 125 -4.66 -24.09 38.32
C GLU A 125 -3.43 -23.42 37.68
N CYS A 126 -2.38 -23.15 38.46
CA CYS A 126 -1.11 -22.67 37.91
C CYS A 126 -0.51 -23.68 36.90
N ASN A 127 -0.57 -24.98 37.19
CA ASN A 127 -0.12 -26.04 36.30
C ASN A 127 -0.98 -26.16 35.03
N SER A 128 -2.29 -25.89 35.07
CA SER A 128 -3.13 -25.86 33.87
C SER A 128 -2.80 -24.66 32.98
N LEU A 129 -2.69 -23.47 33.56
CA LEU A 129 -2.30 -22.25 32.86
C LEU A 129 -0.92 -22.39 32.20
N ILE A 130 0.06 -22.99 32.89
CA ILE A 130 1.39 -23.29 32.32
C ILE A 130 1.27 -24.24 31.12
N ARG A 131 0.49 -25.33 31.22
CA ARG A 131 0.28 -26.28 30.11
C ARG A 131 -0.38 -25.60 28.90
N ASP A 132 -1.29 -24.66 29.13
CA ASP A 132 -2.00 -23.98 28.06
C ASP A 132 -1.15 -22.87 27.41
N LYS A 133 -0.38 -22.10 28.19
CA LYS A 133 0.65 -21.20 27.63
C LYS A 133 1.74 -21.96 26.87
N GLN A 134 2.08 -23.19 27.27
CA GLN A 134 2.95 -24.07 26.47
C GLN A 134 2.32 -24.54 25.15
N LYS A 135 0.97 -24.62 25.04
CA LYS A 135 0.30 -24.88 23.76
C LYS A 135 0.34 -23.64 22.87
N GLU A 136 -0.04 -22.48 23.42
CA GLU A 136 0.01 -21.19 22.71
C GLU A 136 1.41 -20.91 22.13
N LEU A 137 2.46 -21.12 22.93
CA LEU A 137 3.85 -20.96 22.50
C LEU A 137 4.23 -21.92 21.36
N ARG A 138 3.75 -23.18 21.36
CA ARG A 138 4.00 -24.10 20.23
C ARG A 138 3.31 -23.61 18.95
N THR A 139 2.04 -23.22 19.02
CA THR A 139 1.31 -22.68 17.86
C THR A 139 1.92 -21.37 17.34
N LEU A 140 2.44 -20.51 18.22
CA LEU A 140 3.16 -19.29 17.83
C LEU A 140 4.50 -19.60 17.15
N VAL A 141 5.25 -20.61 17.62
CA VAL A 141 6.47 -21.09 16.94
C VAL A 141 6.14 -21.66 15.56
N GLU A 142 5.13 -22.52 15.45
CA GLU A 142 4.68 -23.12 14.18
C GLU A 142 4.31 -22.05 13.14
N VAL A 143 3.54 -21.02 13.54
CA VAL A 143 3.21 -19.86 12.69
C VAL A 143 4.45 -19.01 12.36
N THR A 144 5.37 -18.81 13.31
CA THR A 144 6.61 -18.07 13.06
C THR A 144 7.51 -18.79 12.05
N GLU A 145 7.56 -20.12 12.09
CA GLU A 145 8.27 -20.92 11.09
C GLU A 145 7.58 -20.92 9.72
N GLU A 146 6.26 -20.74 9.68
CA GLU A 146 5.51 -20.51 8.43
C GLU A 146 5.84 -19.15 7.81
N CYS A 147 5.72 -18.07 8.57
CA CYS A 147 6.08 -16.74 8.09
C CYS A 147 7.56 -16.65 7.66
N ARG A 148 8.46 -17.40 8.31
CA ARG A 148 9.87 -17.52 7.91
C ARG A 148 10.03 -18.22 6.56
N ARG A 149 9.32 -19.34 6.33
CA ARG A 149 9.32 -20.05 5.03
C ARG A 149 8.81 -19.15 3.90
N ASP A 150 7.73 -18.42 4.13
CA ASP A 150 7.15 -17.51 3.14
C ASP A 150 8.08 -16.32 2.85
N TYR A 151 8.73 -15.77 3.87
CA TYR A 151 9.77 -14.75 3.71
C TYR A 151 10.95 -15.26 2.86
N ASP A 152 11.48 -16.45 3.16
CA ASP A 152 12.59 -17.05 2.42
C ASP A 152 12.21 -17.32 0.94
N LEU A 153 10.96 -17.72 0.66
CA LEU A 153 10.44 -17.85 -0.70
C LEU A 153 10.34 -16.50 -1.42
N LYS A 154 9.77 -15.47 -0.78
CA LYS A 154 9.67 -14.11 -1.36
C LYS A 154 11.02 -13.45 -1.58
N LYS A 155 12.02 -13.77 -0.76
CA LYS A 155 13.40 -13.34 -0.93
C LYS A 155 14.01 -13.90 -2.22
N GLU A 156 13.80 -15.18 -2.54
CA GLU A 156 14.30 -15.75 -3.80
C GLU A 156 13.50 -15.25 -5.03
N GLU A 157 12.18 -15.02 -4.91
CA GLU A 157 11.41 -14.34 -5.96
C GLU A 157 12.00 -12.94 -6.29
N VAL A 158 12.33 -12.14 -5.27
CA VAL A 158 12.96 -10.82 -5.45
C VAL A 158 14.34 -10.93 -6.09
N GLU A 159 15.13 -11.94 -5.73
CA GLU A 159 16.45 -12.16 -6.33
C GLU A 159 16.38 -12.65 -7.78
N VAL A 160 15.36 -13.44 -8.16
CA VAL A 160 15.08 -13.75 -9.57
C VAL A 160 14.70 -12.48 -10.34
N LEU A 161 13.81 -11.65 -9.78
CA LEU A 161 13.41 -10.39 -10.41
C LEU A 161 14.57 -9.39 -10.55
N ARG A 162 15.50 -9.34 -9.58
CA ARG A 162 16.75 -8.56 -9.68
C ARG A 162 17.59 -9.00 -10.89
N ARG A 163 17.81 -10.31 -11.06
CA ARG A 163 18.60 -10.88 -12.16
C ARG A 163 17.93 -10.62 -13.52
N GLU A 164 16.60 -10.63 -13.58
CA GLU A 164 15.85 -10.20 -14.77
C GLU A 164 16.00 -8.71 -15.07
N LEU A 165 15.97 -7.85 -14.04
CA LEU A 165 16.14 -6.40 -14.19
C LEU A 165 17.51 -6.08 -14.78
N GLU A 166 18.60 -6.61 -14.19
CA GLU A 166 19.96 -6.44 -14.71
C GLU A 166 20.09 -6.88 -16.18
N LEU A 167 19.41 -7.96 -16.57
CA LEU A 167 19.45 -8.47 -17.94
C LEU A 167 18.63 -7.59 -18.91
N LYS A 168 17.60 -6.89 -18.42
CA LYS A 168 16.87 -5.85 -19.18
C LYS A 168 17.70 -4.57 -19.29
N GLU A 169 18.37 -4.13 -18.23
CA GLU A 169 19.29 -2.98 -18.22
C GLU A 169 20.47 -3.18 -19.19
N LYS A 170 21.12 -4.36 -19.16
CA LYS A 170 22.20 -4.72 -20.09
C LYS A 170 21.73 -4.68 -21.57
N LYS A 171 20.48 -5.09 -21.85
CA LYS A 171 19.86 -4.97 -23.18
C LYS A 171 19.56 -3.51 -23.56
N ILE A 172 19.07 -2.70 -22.62
CA ILE A 172 18.81 -1.27 -22.85
C ILE A 172 20.11 -0.54 -23.18
N GLY A 173 21.19 -0.79 -22.44
CA GLY A 173 22.52 -0.23 -22.75
C GLY A 173 23.05 -0.65 -24.13
N SER A 174 22.83 -1.91 -24.54
CA SER A 174 23.16 -2.36 -25.90
C SER A 174 22.35 -1.62 -26.98
N LEU A 175 21.04 -1.42 -26.75
CA LEU A 175 20.17 -0.68 -27.67
C LEU A 175 20.50 0.82 -27.72
N GLN A 176 20.91 1.42 -26.60
CA GLN A 176 21.38 2.81 -26.54
C GLN A 176 22.67 2.99 -27.35
N SER A 177 23.64 2.07 -27.22
CA SER A 177 24.87 2.11 -28.04
C SER A 177 24.58 2.00 -29.53
N LEU A 178 23.65 1.13 -29.93
CA LEU A 178 23.23 1.01 -31.33
C LEU A 178 22.46 2.25 -31.81
N LEU A 179 21.63 2.87 -30.97
CA LEU A 179 20.91 4.09 -31.32
C LEU A 179 21.86 5.28 -31.53
N GLU A 180 22.88 5.40 -30.69
CA GLU A 180 23.95 6.38 -30.80
C GLU A 180 24.77 6.19 -32.09
N GLU A 181 25.16 4.95 -32.42
CA GLU A 181 25.86 4.61 -33.68
C GLU A 181 25.02 4.97 -34.92
N ASN A 182 23.72 4.65 -34.91
CA ASN A 182 22.79 5.03 -35.99
C ASN A 182 22.58 6.56 -36.09
N ALA A 183 22.59 7.28 -34.97
CA ALA A 183 22.48 8.74 -34.96
C ALA A 183 23.73 9.39 -35.59
N GLN A 184 24.92 8.89 -35.25
CA GLN A 184 26.19 9.36 -35.82
C GLN A 184 26.28 9.04 -37.33
N GLU A 185 25.77 7.89 -37.80
CA GLU A 185 25.64 7.64 -39.24
C GLU A 185 24.67 8.62 -39.91
N LEU A 186 23.50 8.89 -39.32
CA LEU A 186 22.52 9.84 -39.86
C LEU A 186 23.07 11.27 -39.96
N ASP A 187 23.83 11.73 -38.97
CA ASP A 187 24.51 13.03 -39.04
C ASP A 187 25.59 13.05 -40.12
N ALA A 188 26.39 11.98 -40.26
CA ALA A 188 27.36 11.84 -41.34
C ALA A 188 26.68 11.87 -42.73
N LYS A 189 25.55 11.16 -42.91
CA LYS A 189 24.77 11.20 -44.15
C LYS A 189 24.09 12.54 -44.41
N THR A 190 23.70 13.26 -43.37
CA THR A 190 23.19 14.63 -43.47
C THR A 190 24.29 15.59 -43.92
N ALA A 191 25.52 15.43 -43.42
CA ALA A 191 26.69 16.19 -43.86
C ALA A 191 27.11 15.86 -45.31
N GLU A 192 27.09 14.58 -45.71
CA GLU A 192 27.29 14.15 -47.10
C GLU A 192 26.26 14.83 -48.02
N LEU A 193 24.97 14.75 -47.69
CA LEU A 193 23.88 15.37 -48.45
C LEU A 193 24.06 16.90 -48.55
N GLY A 194 24.48 17.55 -47.45
CA GLY A 194 24.82 18.97 -47.41
C GLY A 194 26.05 19.37 -48.25
N SER A 195 26.95 18.42 -48.56
CA SER A 195 28.04 18.62 -49.53
C SER A 195 27.55 18.48 -50.97
N VAL A 196 26.75 17.44 -51.26
CA VAL A 196 26.17 17.19 -52.59
C VAL A 196 25.23 18.32 -53.00
N LYS A 197 24.42 18.84 -52.08
CA LYS A 197 23.55 20.00 -52.34
C LYS A 197 24.35 21.23 -52.74
N ARG A 198 25.41 21.59 -52.00
CA ARG A 198 26.28 22.73 -52.34
C ARG A 198 26.92 22.56 -53.72
N TYR A 199 27.34 21.35 -54.08
CA TYR A 199 27.87 21.05 -55.42
C TYR A 199 26.80 21.20 -56.50
N LEU A 200 25.57 20.75 -56.25
CA LEU A 200 24.44 20.95 -57.17
C LEU A 200 24.06 22.44 -57.33
N ASP A 201 24.12 23.22 -56.25
CA ASP A 201 23.92 24.68 -56.27
C ASP A 201 25.04 25.39 -57.05
N GLU A 202 26.29 24.89 -56.96
CA GLU A 202 27.45 25.34 -57.77
C GLU A 202 27.24 25.04 -59.27
N CYS A 203 26.88 23.81 -59.62
CA CYS A 203 26.56 23.41 -60.99
C CYS A 203 25.37 24.21 -61.55
N SER A 204 24.34 24.48 -60.75
CA SER A 204 23.16 25.25 -61.16
C SER A 204 23.53 26.70 -61.47
N ARG A 205 24.36 27.35 -60.63
CA ARG A 205 24.92 28.67 -60.93
C ARG A 205 25.76 28.68 -62.20
N ALA A 206 26.62 27.67 -62.39
CA ALA A 206 27.45 27.56 -63.58
C ALA A 206 26.64 27.35 -64.87
N VAL A 207 25.56 26.56 -64.82
CA VAL A 207 24.63 26.37 -65.95
C VAL A 207 23.92 27.67 -66.30
N GLU A 208 23.47 28.45 -65.31
CA GLU A 208 22.75 29.70 -65.58
C GLU A 208 23.68 30.79 -66.14
N ILE A 209 24.92 30.90 -65.63
CA ILE A 209 25.96 31.75 -66.24
C ILE A 209 26.22 31.34 -67.71
N LYS A 210 26.27 30.03 -68.00
CA LYS A 210 26.42 29.54 -69.39
C LYS A 210 25.18 29.77 -70.26
N ARG A 211 23.98 29.84 -69.68
CA ARG A 211 22.76 30.29 -70.38
C ARG A 211 22.85 31.78 -70.76
N GLU A 212 23.32 32.61 -69.83
CA GLU A 212 23.51 34.05 -70.06
C GLU A 212 24.57 34.31 -71.14
N GLU A 213 25.73 33.64 -71.06
CA GLU A 213 26.77 33.68 -72.11
C GLU A 213 26.21 33.26 -73.49
N LEU A 214 25.45 32.16 -73.55
CA LEU A 214 24.81 31.71 -74.79
C LEU A 214 23.79 32.71 -75.34
N SER A 215 23.05 33.40 -74.47
CA SER A 215 22.11 34.47 -74.85
C SER A 215 22.86 35.65 -75.48
N VAL A 216 23.98 36.07 -74.90
CA VAL A 216 24.85 37.12 -75.45
C VAL A 216 25.40 36.70 -76.82
N VAL A 217 25.98 35.50 -76.93
CA VAL A 217 26.53 34.97 -78.20
C VAL A 217 25.43 34.85 -79.27
N HIS A 218 24.23 34.41 -78.90
CA HIS A 218 23.09 34.34 -79.81
C HIS A 218 22.71 35.74 -80.34
N SER A 219 22.63 36.75 -79.47
CA SER A 219 22.34 38.14 -79.89
C SER A 219 23.43 38.70 -80.82
N GLN A 220 24.71 38.40 -80.56
CA GLN A 220 25.83 38.83 -81.41
C GLN A 220 25.80 38.14 -82.78
N LEU A 221 25.46 36.86 -82.84
CA LEU A 221 25.27 36.13 -84.10
C LEU A 221 24.09 36.71 -84.89
N ASP A 222 22.99 37.05 -84.22
CA ASP A 222 21.79 37.61 -84.82
C ASP A 222 22.04 39.03 -85.40
N HIS A 223 22.83 39.86 -84.70
CA HIS A 223 23.35 41.12 -85.25
C HIS A 223 24.31 40.89 -86.44
N SER A 224 25.17 39.87 -86.37
CA SER A 224 26.11 39.53 -87.44
C SER A 224 25.40 39.05 -88.71
N LEU A 225 24.31 38.29 -88.56
CA LEU A 225 23.45 37.86 -89.67
C LEU A 225 22.76 39.06 -90.33
N LYS A 226 22.19 39.99 -89.56
CA LYS A 226 21.59 41.23 -90.08
C LYS A 226 22.60 42.09 -90.82
N ALA A 227 23.81 42.26 -90.28
CA ALA A 227 24.90 42.97 -90.95
C ALA A 227 25.36 42.26 -92.24
N ARG A 228 25.41 40.92 -92.24
CA ARG A 228 25.70 40.12 -93.43
C ARG A 228 24.63 40.30 -94.51
N GLU A 229 23.35 40.22 -94.17
CA GLU A 229 22.26 40.49 -95.12
C GLU A 229 22.37 41.89 -95.74
N GLU A 230 22.69 42.91 -94.94
CA GLU A 230 22.96 44.26 -95.47
C GLU A 230 24.15 44.28 -96.43
N SER A 231 25.25 43.60 -96.10
CA SER A 231 26.41 43.50 -96.99
C SER A 231 26.07 42.78 -98.30
N GLU A 232 25.22 41.76 -98.26
CA GLU A 232 24.73 41.02 -99.43
C GLU A 232 23.78 41.86 -100.30
N LYS A 233 22.92 42.67 -99.67
CA LYS A 233 22.08 43.67 -100.35
C LYS A 233 22.95 44.74 -101.05
N ARG A 234 24.03 45.21 -100.40
CA ARG A 234 25.00 46.15 -101.01
C ARG A 234 25.82 45.51 -102.14
N LEU A 235 26.24 44.25 -102.00
CA LEU A 235 26.93 43.50 -103.05
C LEU A 235 26.06 43.32 -104.29
N ARG A 236 24.77 42.94 -104.15
CA ARG A 236 23.83 42.86 -105.28
C ARG A 236 23.68 44.19 -106.04
N VAL A 237 23.78 45.33 -105.35
CA VAL A 237 23.79 46.65 -106.01
C VAL A 237 25.13 46.90 -106.74
N MET A 238 26.26 46.52 -106.13
CA MET A 238 27.58 46.62 -106.77
C MET A 238 27.71 45.75 -108.02
N GLU A 239 27.17 44.53 -108.01
CA GLU A 239 27.14 43.64 -109.18
C GLU A 239 26.33 44.23 -110.34
N HIS A 240 25.29 45.00 -110.05
CA HIS A 240 24.51 45.73 -111.07
C HIS A 240 25.32 46.90 -111.66
N THR A 241 25.96 47.71 -110.82
CA THR A 241 26.76 48.86 -111.31
C THR A 241 28.03 48.41 -112.03
N MET A 242 28.64 47.28 -111.66
CA MET A 242 29.74 46.69 -112.41
C MET A 242 29.32 46.26 -113.82
N LYS A 243 28.16 45.61 -114.00
CA LYS A 243 27.65 45.26 -115.34
C LYS A 243 27.44 46.49 -116.22
N GLU A 244 26.86 47.56 -115.68
CA GLU A 244 26.76 48.82 -116.43
C GLU A 244 28.11 49.43 -116.79
N CYS A 245 29.15 49.22 -115.97
CA CYS A 245 30.51 49.67 -116.27
C CYS A 245 31.14 48.81 -117.38
N ASP A 246 30.95 47.49 -117.36
CA ASP A 246 31.42 46.59 -118.41
C ASP A 246 30.79 46.93 -119.77
N GLU A 247 29.50 47.25 -119.81
CA GLU A 247 28.81 47.76 -121.00
C GLU A 247 29.42 49.07 -121.53
N LYS A 248 29.76 50.01 -120.63
CA LYS A 248 30.41 51.29 -120.97
C LYS A 248 31.84 51.08 -121.50
N VAL A 249 32.60 50.17 -120.91
CA VAL A 249 33.95 49.77 -121.38
C VAL A 249 33.86 49.09 -122.75
N ALA A 250 32.89 48.21 -122.97
CA ALA A 250 32.65 47.53 -124.24
C ALA A 250 32.20 48.49 -125.36
N MET A 251 31.70 49.69 -125.04
CA MET A 251 31.54 50.77 -126.02
C MET A 251 32.86 51.50 -126.28
N LYS A 252 33.62 51.87 -125.23
CA LYS A 252 34.91 52.58 -125.40
C LYS A 252 35.97 51.80 -126.17
N ALA A 253 35.99 50.47 -126.04
CA ALA A 253 36.87 49.60 -126.85
C ALA A 253 36.65 49.80 -128.38
N ARG A 254 35.41 50.08 -128.82
CA ARG A 254 35.08 50.28 -130.24
C ARG A 254 35.57 51.63 -130.76
N GLU A 255 35.65 52.64 -129.91
CA GLU A 255 36.23 53.95 -130.25
C GLU A 255 37.75 53.85 -130.45
N VAL A 256 38.44 53.06 -129.61
CA VAL A 256 39.90 52.85 -129.70
C VAL A 256 40.27 52.17 -131.02
N GLN A 257 39.51 51.16 -131.45
CA GLN A 257 39.77 50.45 -132.71
C GLN A 257 39.78 51.38 -133.94
N LEU A 258 38.92 52.41 -133.95
CA LEU A 258 38.83 53.42 -135.00
C LEU A 258 40.02 54.42 -135.00
N LEU A 259 40.77 54.49 -133.90
CA LEU A 259 41.98 55.31 -133.79
C LEU A 259 43.24 54.54 -134.23
N GLU A 260 43.33 53.23 -133.96
CA GLU A 260 44.46 52.40 -134.39
C GLU A 260 44.65 52.41 -135.92
N ASP A 261 43.56 52.32 -136.68
CA ASP A 261 43.64 52.32 -138.14
C ASP A 261 44.19 53.63 -138.73
N LYS A 262 43.98 54.77 -138.05
CA LYS A 262 44.53 56.07 -138.47
C LYS A 262 46.02 56.21 -138.22
N ILE A 263 46.60 55.45 -137.29
CA ILE A 263 48.01 55.55 -136.92
C ILE A 263 48.91 54.91 -138.00
N LYS A 264 48.41 53.92 -138.75
CA LYS A 264 49.14 53.24 -139.83
C LYS A 264 49.50 54.19 -140.99
N ASP A 265 48.58 55.08 -141.37
CA ASP A 265 48.80 55.98 -142.52
C ASP A 265 49.97 56.96 -142.29
N CYS A 266 50.14 57.45 -141.06
CA CYS A 266 51.26 58.33 -140.69
C CYS A 266 52.64 57.63 -140.69
N GLN A 267 52.68 56.29 -140.73
CA GLN A 267 53.92 55.53 -140.52
C GLN A 267 54.83 55.46 -141.76
N VAL A 268 54.34 55.90 -142.93
CA VAL A 268 55.12 55.94 -144.18
C VAL A 268 55.98 57.20 -144.28
N GLU A 269 55.47 58.34 -143.79
CA GLU A 269 56.09 59.67 -143.95
C GLU A 269 57.38 59.82 -143.12
N LEU A 270 57.48 59.11 -142.00
CA LEU A 270 58.57 59.23 -141.02
C LEU A 270 59.92 58.69 -141.56
N LYS A 271 59.90 57.73 -142.49
CA LYS A 271 61.12 57.13 -143.08
C LYS A 271 61.99 58.10 -143.88
N VAL A 272 61.42 59.22 -144.34
CA VAL A 272 62.17 60.24 -145.09
C VAL A 272 63.08 61.07 -144.15
N LYS A 273 62.82 61.05 -142.83
CA LYS A 273 63.60 61.79 -141.83
C LYS A 273 64.75 61.02 -141.19
N GLU A 274 64.78 59.69 -141.32
CA GLU A 274 65.83 58.86 -140.69
C GLU A 274 67.21 59.02 -141.36
N GLU A 275 67.24 59.42 -142.63
CA GLU A 275 68.49 59.55 -143.40
C GLU A 275 69.30 60.81 -143.02
N GLU A 276 68.63 61.92 -142.69
CA GLU A 276 69.28 63.19 -142.30
C GLU A 276 70.08 63.10 -140.98
N PHE A 277 69.72 62.16 -140.09
CA PHE A 277 70.43 61.98 -138.81
C PHE A 277 71.76 61.23 -138.94
N ARG A 278 72.05 60.63 -140.10
CA ARG A 278 73.19 59.70 -140.26
C ARG A 278 74.56 60.38 -140.17
N GLU A 279 74.69 61.64 -140.59
CA GLU A 279 75.98 62.36 -140.60
C GLU A 279 76.38 62.93 -139.22
N ILE A 280 75.43 63.23 -138.33
CA ILE A 280 75.73 63.86 -137.03
C ILE A 280 76.39 62.86 -136.05
N HIS A 281 76.03 61.58 -136.12
CA HIS A 281 76.48 60.59 -135.14
C HIS A 281 78.00 60.36 -135.16
N GLN A 282 78.65 60.46 -136.33
CA GLN A 282 80.07 60.11 -136.51
C GLN A 282 81.03 61.10 -135.81
N SER A 283 80.58 62.31 -135.46
CA SER A 283 81.41 63.35 -134.84
C SER A 283 81.59 63.19 -133.31
N THR A 284 80.76 62.38 -132.66
CA THR A 284 80.71 62.29 -131.17
C THR A 284 81.56 61.15 -130.59
N GLU A 285 82.06 60.26 -131.45
CA GLU A 285 82.73 59.01 -131.07
C GLU A 285 84.13 59.21 -130.46
N GLU A 286 84.90 60.20 -130.95
CA GLU A 286 86.36 60.23 -130.77
C GLU A 286 86.89 60.86 -129.46
N ARG A 287 86.04 61.17 -128.47
CA ARG A 287 86.46 61.96 -127.28
C ARG A 287 85.99 61.51 -125.89
N SER A 288 85.51 60.27 -125.71
CA SER A 288 85.06 59.77 -124.38
C SER A 288 85.77 58.53 -123.82
N ASN A 289 86.69 57.90 -124.56
CA ASN A 289 87.29 56.61 -124.16
C ASN A 289 88.66 56.73 -123.48
N GLU A 290 88.72 57.42 -122.33
CA GLU A 290 89.88 57.43 -121.42
C GLU A 290 89.48 57.23 -119.93
N LEU A 291 88.30 56.65 -119.67
CA LEU A 291 87.81 56.38 -118.31
C LEU A 291 87.33 54.93 -118.11
N GLU A 292 87.96 53.98 -118.81
CA GLU A 292 87.79 52.55 -118.56
C GLU A 292 89.06 51.93 -117.96
N SER A 293 89.16 51.93 -116.63
CA SER A 293 89.48 50.72 -115.86
C SER A 293 89.58 51.01 -114.35
N LYS A 294 89.29 49.99 -113.55
CA LYS A 294 89.47 49.94 -112.08
C LYS A 294 88.66 50.94 -111.25
N GLU A 295 87.46 50.53 -110.88
CA GLU A 295 87.26 50.16 -109.47
C GLU A 295 86.19 49.07 -109.34
N SER A 296 86.59 47.90 -108.86
CA SER A 296 85.69 46.76 -108.67
C SER A 296 86.08 45.93 -107.45
N GLN A 297 85.07 45.65 -106.61
CA GLN A 297 85.06 44.64 -105.54
C GLN A 297 86.05 44.84 -104.36
N LEU A 298 85.54 45.04 -103.13
CA LEU A 298 85.35 43.96 -102.14
C LEU A 298 84.83 44.46 -100.77
N HIS A 299 84.69 43.48 -99.86
CA HIS A 299 84.39 43.55 -98.42
C HIS A 299 82.90 43.54 -98.04
N SER A 300 82.29 42.47 -97.53
CA SER A 300 82.66 41.31 -96.67
C SER A 300 82.24 41.47 -95.21
N ILE A 301 81.62 40.38 -94.75
CA ILE A 301 81.27 39.98 -93.38
C ILE A 301 82.36 40.33 -92.36
N ASN A 302 81.99 40.88 -91.19
CA ASN A 302 82.86 40.90 -90.01
C ASN A 302 82.10 40.85 -88.66
N ILE A 303 82.01 39.65 -88.09
CA ILE A 303 82.05 39.23 -86.66
C ILE A 303 81.44 40.13 -85.55
N LEU A 304 80.54 39.57 -84.70
CA LEU A 304 80.61 39.44 -83.21
C LEU A 304 79.24 38.88 -82.69
N ILE A 305 79.14 37.63 -82.19
CA ILE A 305 79.10 37.15 -80.76
C ILE A 305 77.94 37.74 -79.90
N GLU A 306 77.40 37.08 -78.87
CA GLU A 306 77.88 35.95 -78.05
C GLU A 306 76.72 35.03 -77.56
N VAL A 307 77.04 33.82 -77.08
CA VAL A 307 76.07 32.74 -76.73
C VAL A 307 75.87 32.52 -75.20
N HIS A 308 74.67 32.04 -74.85
CA HIS A 308 74.16 31.61 -73.53
C HIS A 308 75.13 30.86 -72.56
N LYS A 309 74.90 31.04 -71.25
CA LYS A 309 75.19 30.13 -70.09
C LYS A 309 74.78 30.82 -68.77
N GLU A 310 74.40 30.21 -67.64
CA GLU A 310 73.79 28.92 -67.19
C GLU A 310 72.57 29.38 -66.31
N GLU A 311 71.44 28.71 -66.11
CA GLU A 311 71.08 27.30 -65.84
C GLU A 311 71.46 26.77 -64.42
N LEU A 312 70.61 25.90 -63.88
CA LEU A 312 70.59 25.41 -62.50
C LEU A 312 71.78 24.53 -62.09
N LYS A 313 71.96 24.37 -60.75
CA LYS A 313 71.82 23.08 -60.01
C LYS A 313 72.92 22.80 -58.97
N SER A 314 72.54 22.65 -57.69
CA SER A 314 72.79 21.44 -56.87
C SER A 314 72.51 21.64 -55.37
N GLN A 315 71.93 20.59 -54.78
CA GLN A 315 71.61 20.32 -53.38
C GLN A 315 72.74 20.57 -52.36
N LYS A 316 72.35 20.75 -51.09
CA LYS A 316 72.74 19.77 -50.05
C LYS A 316 71.82 19.74 -48.81
N GLU A 317 71.43 18.56 -48.39
CA GLU A 317 70.94 18.20 -47.05
C GLU A 317 72.16 18.05 -46.07
N GLU A 318 72.06 17.81 -44.74
CA GLU A 318 70.92 17.56 -43.84
C GLU A 318 71.28 17.98 -42.39
N LEU A 319 70.64 17.39 -41.36
CA LEU A 319 70.69 17.77 -39.94
C LEU A 319 71.64 16.86 -39.10
N GLU A 320 71.67 17.12 -37.78
CA GLU A 320 72.21 16.26 -36.68
C GLU A 320 73.75 16.13 -36.50
N GLU A 321 74.27 16.74 -35.42
CA GLU A 321 75.22 16.15 -34.44
C GLU A 321 75.48 17.13 -33.27
N ILE A 322 74.43 17.55 -32.54
CA ILE A 322 74.57 18.39 -31.32
C ILE A 322 74.58 17.49 -30.08
N ASN A 323 75.61 16.66 -29.90
CA ASN A 323 75.72 15.82 -28.69
C ASN A 323 77.14 15.34 -28.31
N ARG A 324 78.19 16.20 -28.34
CA ARG A 324 79.54 15.70 -27.98
C ARG A 324 80.56 16.58 -27.25
N LEU A 325 80.59 17.91 -27.38
CA LEU A 325 81.76 18.70 -26.91
C LEU A 325 81.44 20.02 -26.19
N ILE A 326 81.09 19.94 -24.90
CA ILE A 326 81.41 21.00 -23.92
C ILE A 326 81.89 20.35 -22.61
N ASN A 327 83.21 20.21 -22.47
CA ASN A 327 83.87 19.97 -21.17
C ASN A 327 85.37 20.32 -21.29
N GLU A 328 85.82 21.46 -20.73
CA GLU A 328 87.26 21.67 -20.50
C GLU A 328 87.60 22.77 -19.47
N ARG A 329 88.63 22.49 -18.63
CA ARG A 329 89.33 23.32 -17.60
C ARG A 329 88.76 23.29 -16.16
N SER A 330 89.56 23.16 -15.07
CA SER A 330 91.05 23.21 -14.85
C SER A 330 91.58 22.29 -13.70
N VAL A 331 92.90 22.27 -13.37
CA VAL A 331 93.66 21.11 -12.77
C VAL A 331 94.93 21.44 -11.87
N ALA A 332 95.33 20.55 -10.90
CA ALA A 332 96.69 20.29 -10.22
C ALA A 332 97.18 20.86 -8.81
N LEU A 333 98.30 20.30 -8.22
CA LEU A 333 98.93 20.40 -6.82
C LEU A 333 100.50 20.10 -6.82
N GLY A 334 101.41 20.08 -5.77
CA GLY A 334 101.54 20.46 -4.31
C GLY A 334 102.62 19.67 -3.44
N SER A 335 103.53 20.26 -2.59
CA SER A 335 104.58 19.56 -1.69
C SER A 335 105.33 20.43 -0.57
N PHE A 336 106.33 19.91 0.25
CA PHE A 336 106.79 20.42 1.63
C PHE A 336 108.30 20.18 2.13
N GLU A 337 108.82 20.78 3.29
CA GLU A 337 109.73 20.22 4.43
C GLU A 337 110.87 21.10 5.20
N THR A 338 111.28 20.81 6.50
CA THR A 338 112.45 21.28 7.46
C THR A 338 112.42 22.57 8.41
N ALA A 339 113.22 22.93 9.51
CA ALA A 339 114.32 22.46 10.48
C ALA A 339 114.55 23.35 11.83
N ILE A 340 115.51 23.08 12.81
CA ILE A 340 115.59 23.61 14.28
C ILE A 340 117.03 23.71 15.03
N VAL A 341 117.26 24.44 16.22
CA VAL A 341 118.07 24.09 17.52
C VAL A 341 118.87 25.18 18.40
N LYS A 342 118.87 25.15 19.81
CA LYS A 342 120.01 25.26 20.86
C LYS A 342 119.83 26.04 22.26
N LEU A 343 120.49 25.65 23.41
CA LEU A 343 120.50 26.31 24.80
C LEU A 343 121.56 25.84 25.89
N SER A 344 121.67 26.52 27.08
CA SER A 344 121.94 26.03 28.52
C SER A 344 123.32 26.08 29.31
N LYS A 345 123.37 26.63 30.57
CA LYS A 345 124.06 26.16 31.85
C LYS A 345 124.14 27.17 33.06
N GLU A 346 123.79 26.77 34.31
CA GLU A 346 124.46 27.11 35.63
C GLU A 346 123.65 26.64 36.88
N PHE A 347 124.26 25.94 37.87
CA PHE A 347 123.65 25.61 39.19
C PHE A 347 124.63 24.94 40.19
N LYS A 348 124.47 25.11 41.53
CA LYS A 348 124.59 24.01 42.55
C LYS A 348 124.10 24.32 43.98
N SER A 349 124.62 25.36 44.65
CA SER A 349 124.75 25.37 46.13
C SER A 349 123.56 25.95 46.90
N LYS A 350 123.10 25.25 47.96
CA LYS A 350 122.02 25.68 48.88
C LYS A 350 121.85 24.79 50.15
N GLU A 351 122.93 24.18 50.64
CA GLU A 351 122.85 22.80 51.16
C GLU A 351 122.77 22.61 52.69
N GLY A 352 123.28 23.56 53.51
CA GLY A 352 123.54 23.31 54.94
C GLY A 352 122.38 23.58 55.93
N GLU A 353 121.44 24.48 55.62
CA GLU A 353 120.39 24.89 56.57
C GLU A 353 119.21 23.91 56.66
N LEU A 354 119.18 22.87 55.81
CA LEU A 354 118.08 21.91 55.71
C LEU A 354 117.86 21.10 57.00
N GLU A 355 118.94 20.68 57.66
CA GLU A 355 118.91 19.47 58.48
C GLU A 355 118.09 19.58 59.78
N ASN A 356 118.06 20.75 60.41
CA ASN A 356 117.22 20.98 61.59
C ASN A 356 115.72 21.13 61.26
N MET A 357 115.38 21.62 60.06
CA MET A 357 113.98 21.70 59.63
C MET A 357 113.38 20.30 59.43
N MET A 358 114.15 19.35 58.88
CA MET A 358 113.68 17.97 58.63
C MET A 358 113.15 17.25 59.89
N LYS A 359 113.68 17.56 61.08
CA LYS A 359 113.21 16.95 62.33
C LYS A 359 111.83 17.45 62.76
N HIS A 360 111.58 18.76 62.67
CA HIS A 360 110.28 19.33 63.00
C HIS A 360 109.25 19.06 61.90
N GLU A 361 109.70 19.00 60.64
CA GLU A 361 108.91 18.49 59.51
C GLU A 361 108.39 17.07 59.79
N LYS A 362 109.24 16.16 60.29
CA LYS A 362 108.85 14.75 60.51
C LYS A 362 107.69 14.58 61.49
N GLN A 363 107.68 15.28 62.62
CA GLN A 363 106.58 15.14 63.58
C GLN A 363 105.27 15.74 63.02
N CYS A 364 105.34 16.90 62.35
CA CYS A 364 104.17 17.43 61.63
C CYS A 364 103.72 16.51 60.48
N LYS A 365 104.64 15.77 59.84
CA LYS A 365 104.34 14.77 58.80
C LYS A 365 103.36 13.72 59.33
N GLU A 366 103.66 13.13 60.50
CA GLU A 366 102.93 11.99 61.05
C GLU A 366 101.50 12.38 61.51
N GLU A 367 101.32 13.59 62.06
CA GLU A 367 100.00 14.14 62.37
C GLU A 367 99.23 14.57 61.09
N ILE A 368 99.90 15.16 60.10
CA ILE A 368 99.29 15.51 58.81
C ILE A 368 98.85 14.26 58.04
N ASP A 369 99.67 13.20 57.99
CA ASP A 369 99.34 11.99 57.25
C ASP A 369 98.21 11.20 57.92
N SER A 370 98.13 11.14 59.26
CA SER A 370 96.99 10.52 59.96
C SER A 370 95.68 11.30 59.82
N THR A 371 95.71 12.65 59.85
CA THR A 371 94.52 13.47 59.59
C THR A 371 94.09 13.42 58.12
N LYS A 372 95.05 13.27 57.20
CA LYS A 372 94.84 13.06 55.76
C LYS A 372 94.25 11.70 55.43
N GLU A 373 94.64 10.61 56.09
CA GLU A 373 93.97 9.31 55.97
C GLU A 373 92.50 9.39 56.42
N ASN A 374 92.22 10.05 57.54
CA ASN A 374 90.85 10.28 58.01
C ASN A 374 90.05 11.15 57.03
N LEU A 375 90.66 12.19 56.46
CA LEU A 375 90.04 13.05 55.44
C LEU A 375 89.72 12.26 54.16
N VAL A 376 90.61 11.38 53.71
CA VAL A 376 90.38 10.48 52.57
C VAL A 376 89.23 9.50 52.85
N LEU A 377 89.14 8.95 54.06
CA LEU A 377 88.04 8.08 54.47
C LEU A 377 86.68 8.81 54.48
N VAL A 378 86.66 10.07 54.94
CA VAL A 378 85.47 10.93 54.91
C VAL A 378 85.10 11.32 53.48
N GLN A 379 86.07 11.68 52.65
CA GLN A 379 85.86 12.02 51.24
C GLN A 379 85.30 10.83 50.44
N ALA A 380 85.84 9.62 50.64
CA ALA A 380 85.33 8.41 50.01
C ALA A 380 83.86 8.14 50.38
N LYS A 381 83.49 8.29 51.65
CA LYS A 381 82.09 8.15 52.12
C LYS A 381 81.18 9.25 51.60
N LEU A 382 81.68 10.48 51.46
CA LEU A 382 80.92 11.59 50.89
C LEU A 382 80.63 11.34 49.40
N GLU A 383 81.60 10.79 48.65
CA GLU A 383 81.45 10.49 47.23
C GLU A 383 80.59 9.24 46.98
N GLU A 384 80.65 8.24 47.88
CA GLU A 384 79.70 7.12 47.92
C GLU A 384 78.26 7.61 48.17
N ALA A 385 78.06 8.51 49.14
CA ALA A 385 76.77 9.13 49.42
C ALA A 385 76.26 10.00 48.25
N ALA A 386 77.16 10.71 47.55
CA ALA A 386 76.82 11.47 46.35
C ALA A 386 76.33 10.57 45.22
N LYS A 387 77.05 9.47 44.93
CA LYS A 387 76.65 8.46 43.92
C LYS A 387 75.34 7.78 44.27
N ALA A 388 75.10 7.48 45.55
CA ALA A 388 73.82 6.95 46.01
C ALA A 388 72.67 7.94 45.85
N LEU A 389 72.90 9.24 46.11
CA LEU A 389 71.92 10.30 45.88
C LEU A 389 71.63 10.52 44.39
N GLU A 390 72.65 10.43 43.54
CA GLU A 390 72.53 10.55 42.08
C GLU A 390 71.74 9.38 41.47
N SER A 391 72.03 8.12 41.87
CA SER A 391 71.21 6.95 41.51
C SER A 391 69.75 7.15 41.90
N ARG A 392 69.51 7.53 43.16
CA ARG A 392 68.16 7.72 43.69
C ARG A 392 67.40 8.89 43.04
N SER A 393 68.11 9.90 42.56
CA SER A 393 67.57 10.99 41.72
C SER A 393 67.16 10.45 40.35
N GLY A 394 67.99 9.63 39.72
CA GLY A 394 67.66 8.93 38.47
C GLY A 394 66.44 8.02 38.60
N GLU A 395 66.36 7.23 39.68
CA GLU A 395 65.20 6.39 40.02
C GLU A 395 63.92 7.22 40.19
N LEU A 396 63.98 8.34 40.92
CA LEU A 396 62.83 9.23 41.12
C LEU A 396 62.34 9.84 39.80
N ASN A 397 63.26 10.29 38.94
CA ASN A 397 62.93 10.83 37.63
C ASN A 397 62.32 9.77 36.70
N ALA A 398 62.79 8.52 36.76
CA ALA A 398 62.20 7.42 36.00
C ALA A 398 60.78 7.06 36.49
N VAL A 399 60.53 7.09 37.80
CA VAL A 399 59.18 6.92 38.37
C VAL A 399 58.26 8.09 37.96
N GLN A 400 58.75 9.32 37.99
CA GLN A 400 58.00 10.50 37.56
C GLN A 400 57.55 10.38 36.09
N ALA A 401 58.47 10.03 35.18
CA ALA A 401 58.16 9.81 33.77
C ALA A 401 57.12 8.68 33.57
N SER A 402 57.21 7.60 34.35
CA SER A 402 56.22 6.51 34.31
C SER A 402 54.84 6.93 34.83
N ILE A 403 54.78 7.82 35.81
CA ILE A 403 53.52 8.42 36.29
C ILE A 403 52.90 9.32 35.21
N GLU A 404 53.71 10.12 34.52
CA GLU A 404 53.26 10.99 33.43
C GLU A 404 52.70 10.19 32.23
N ASP A 405 53.39 9.14 31.80
CA ASP A 405 52.90 8.22 30.76
C ASP A 405 51.57 7.54 31.15
N ARG A 406 51.46 7.03 32.38
CA ARG A 406 50.21 6.46 32.90
C ARG A 406 49.07 7.47 33.02
N ASN A 407 49.37 8.75 33.28
CA ASN A 407 48.36 9.82 33.28
C ASN A 407 47.89 10.15 31.86
N LEU A 408 48.77 10.10 30.85
CA LEU A 408 48.38 10.22 29.44
C LEU A 408 47.55 9.02 28.97
N GLU A 409 47.90 7.80 29.38
CA GLU A 409 47.10 6.59 29.11
C GLU A 409 45.70 6.69 29.73
N LEU A 410 45.61 7.12 31.00
CA LEU A 410 44.34 7.31 31.71
C LEU A 410 43.49 8.41 31.08
N ALA A 411 44.10 9.53 30.67
CA ALA A 411 43.40 10.59 29.94
C ALA A 411 42.89 10.11 28.57
N SER A 412 43.63 9.24 27.88
CA SER A 412 43.18 8.62 26.62
C SER A 412 41.99 7.67 26.84
N LYS A 413 42.09 6.77 27.83
CA LYS A 413 40.99 5.86 28.21
C LYS A 413 39.75 6.61 28.68
N LYS A 414 39.90 7.74 29.37
CA LYS A 414 38.78 8.61 29.74
C LYS A 414 38.04 9.13 28.50
N ARG A 415 38.75 9.65 27.48
CA ARG A 415 38.11 10.10 26.23
C ARG A 415 37.43 8.96 25.47
N GLN A 416 37.99 7.76 25.50
CA GLN A 416 37.37 6.56 24.92
C GLN A 416 36.06 6.21 25.63
N LEU A 417 36.02 6.26 26.97
CA LEU A 417 34.79 6.07 27.75
C LEU A 417 33.76 7.18 27.48
N GLU A 418 34.20 8.44 27.33
CA GLU A 418 33.33 9.56 26.96
C GLU A 418 32.72 9.37 25.56
N SER A 419 33.48 8.86 24.58
CA SER A 419 32.96 8.48 23.26
C SER A 419 31.94 7.34 23.36
N ILE A 420 32.29 6.24 24.02
CA ILE A 420 31.41 5.07 24.19
C ILE A 420 30.12 5.47 24.92
N GLN A 421 30.19 6.41 25.86
CA GLN A 421 29.01 6.93 26.56
C GLN A 421 28.07 7.72 25.63
N ILE A 422 28.62 8.48 24.68
CA ILE A 422 27.84 9.18 23.63
C ILE A 422 27.19 8.14 22.70
N ASP A 423 27.96 7.16 22.23
CA ASP A 423 27.47 6.08 21.36
C ASP A 423 26.32 5.31 22.03
N ILE A 424 26.46 4.96 23.31
CA ILE A 424 25.41 4.31 24.12
C ILE A 424 24.15 5.18 24.23
N THR A 425 24.28 6.50 24.47
CA THR A 425 23.10 7.39 24.52
C THR A 425 22.41 7.50 23.16
N GLN A 426 23.17 7.58 22.06
CA GLN A 426 22.60 7.63 20.72
C GLN A 426 21.90 6.31 20.33
N CYS A 427 22.45 5.16 20.72
CA CYS A 427 21.78 3.87 20.56
C CYS A 427 20.49 3.77 21.40
N ALA A 428 20.47 4.31 22.62
CA ALA A 428 19.27 4.33 23.45
C ALA A 428 18.16 5.22 22.86
N GLU A 429 18.51 6.40 22.34
CA GLU A 429 17.55 7.27 21.62
C GLU A 429 17.00 6.61 20.35
N GLN A 430 17.85 5.94 19.56
CA GLN A 430 17.39 5.18 18.38
C GLN A 430 16.48 4.02 18.76
N LEU A 431 16.78 3.30 19.84
CA LEU A 431 15.96 2.19 20.33
C LEU A 431 14.57 2.69 20.78
N PHE A 432 14.51 3.79 21.53
CA PHE A 432 13.26 4.42 21.96
C PHE A 432 12.41 4.96 20.80
N LEU A 433 13.04 5.42 19.71
CA LEU A 433 12.32 5.76 18.48
C LEU A 433 11.77 4.51 17.78
N LYS A 434 12.53 3.40 17.75
CA LYS A 434 12.07 2.12 17.19
C LYS A 434 10.97 1.45 18.01
N GLU A 435 10.96 1.61 19.32
CA GLU A 435 9.84 1.19 20.17
C GLU A 435 8.55 1.95 19.85
N GLN A 436 8.64 3.26 19.60
CA GLN A 436 7.48 4.07 19.16
C GLN A 436 7.00 3.72 17.74
N GLU A 437 7.91 3.51 16.79
CA GLU A 437 7.56 3.01 15.45
C GLU A 437 6.86 1.65 15.54
N PHE A 438 7.37 0.73 16.37
CA PHE A 438 6.76 -0.58 16.56
C PHE A 438 5.36 -0.49 17.21
N ALA A 439 5.18 0.36 18.22
CA ALA A 439 3.88 0.59 18.85
C ALA A 439 2.85 1.19 17.87
N PHE A 440 3.27 2.11 17.00
CA PHE A 440 2.42 2.66 15.94
C PHE A 440 2.02 1.58 14.92
N ILE A 441 2.99 0.79 14.43
CA ILE A 441 2.74 -0.33 13.52
C ILE A 441 1.80 -1.35 14.17
N GLN A 442 1.94 -1.61 15.48
CA GLN A 442 1.08 -2.53 16.23
C GLN A 442 -0.38 -2.02 16.32
N SER A 443 -0.61 -0.73 16.55
CA SER A 443 -1.97 -0.13 16.53
C SER A 443 -2.60 -0.25 15.14
N SER A 444 -1.88 0.22 14.11
CA SER A 444 -2.35 0.16 12.72
C SER A 444 -2.61 -1.27 12.26
N THR A 445 -1.79 -2.24 12.69
CA THR A 445 -2.03 -3.67 12.42
C THR A 445 -3.31 -4.17 13.10
N LEU A 446 -3.56 -3.81 14.36
CA LEU A 446 -4.78 -4.18 15.08
C LEU A 446 -6.03 -3.62 14.37
N GLU A 447 -6.01 -2.33 14.04
CA GLU A 447 -7.07 -1.64 13.28
C GLU A 447 -7.32 -2.32 11.92
N CYS A 448 -6.27 -2.70 11.19
CA CYS A 448 -6.38 -3.50 9.97
C CYS A 448 -7.01 -4.88 10.21
N THR A 449 -6.68 -5.58 11.31
CA THR A 449 -7.29 -6.89 11.61
C THR A 449 -8.77 -6.79 11.96
N GLU A 450 -9.19 -5.76 12.71
CA GLU A 450 -10.61 -5.51 13.01
C GLU A 450 -11.40 -5.17 11.73
N ALA A 451 -10.83 -4.34 10.86
CA ALA A 451 -11.41 -4.02 9.56
C ALA A 451 -11.56 -5.27 8.66
N LEU A 452 -10.56 -6.15 8.63
CA LEU A 452 -10.60 -7.42 7.89
C LEU A 452 -11.61 -8.41 8.48
N GLU A 453 -11.76 -8.48 9.81
CA GLU A 453 -12.78 -9.33 10.43
C GLU A 453 -14.20 -8.82 10.15
N SER A 454 -14.39 -7.49 10.17
CA SER A 454 -15.64 -6.84 9.77
C SER A 454 -16.00 -7.13 8.31
N LYS A 455 -15.02 -7.03 7.40
CA LYS A 455 -15.22 -7.37 5.98
C LYS A 455 -15.46 -8.86 5.76
N ARG A 456 -14.81 -9.76 6.52
CA ARG A 456 -15.13 -11.20 6.50
C ARG A 456 -16.59 -11.45 6.87
N LYS A 457 -17.08 -10.88 7.99
CA LYS A 457 -18.49 -10.99 8.41
C LYS A 457 -19.46 -10.47 7.34
N GLN A 458 -19.10 -9.40 6.62
CA GLN A 458 -19.87 -8.89 5.48
C GLN A 458 -19.89 -9.88 4.30
N CYS A 459 -18.76 -10.50 3.98
CA CYS A 459 -18.66 -11.54 2.95
C CYS A 459 -19.44 -12.82 3.30
N ASP A 460 -19.38 -13.28 4.56
CA ASP A 460 -20.10 -14.48 5.01
C ASP A 460 -21.64 -14.28 4.93
N LEU A 461 -22.12 -13.09 5.27
CA LEU A 461 -23.53 -12.70 5.12
C LEU A 461 -23.95 -12.65 3.65
N MET A 462 -23.12 -12.09 2.77
CA MET A 462 -23.38 -12.04 1.33
C MET A 462 -23.32 -13.43 0.68
N GLN A 463 -22.40 -14.29 1.11
CA GLN A 463 -22.34 -15.69 0.67
C GLN A 463 -23.61 -16.45 1.08
N THR A 464 -24.12 -16.20 2.29
CA THR A 464 -25.38 -16.78 2.77
C THR A 464 -26.55 -16.39 1.85
N SER A 465 -26.76 -15.10 1.58
CA SER A 465 -27.84 -14.65 0.71
C SER A 465 -27.69 -15.11 -0.75
N ILE A 466 -26.46 -15.23 -1.26
CA ILE A 466 -26.18 -15.86 -2.57
C ILE A 466 -26.62 -17.33 -2.58
N THR A 467 -26.38 -18.10 -1.51
CA THR A 467 -26.86 -19.50 -1.46
C THR A 467 -28.38 -19.60 -1.38
N GLU A 468 -29.05 -18.70 -0.66
CA GLU A 468 -30.52 -18.62 -0.62
C GLU A 468 -31.10 -18.28 -2.01
N CYS A 469 -30.57 -17.23 -2.67
CA CYS A 469 -30.95 -16.87 -4.04
C CYS A 469 -30.72 -18.03 -5.02
N SER A 470 -29.63 -18.78 -4.87
CA SER A 470 -29.33 -19.95 -5.69
C SER A 470 -30.37 -21.08 -5.50
N GLN A 471 -30.78 -21.37 -4.27
CA GLN A 471 -31.86 -22.33 -3.98
C GLN A 471 -33.20 -21.88 -4.56
N VAL A 472 -33.53 -20.58 -4.45
CA VAL A 472 -34.74 -20.00 -5.06
C VAL A 472 -34.72 -20.16 -6.58
N LEU A 473 -33.60 -19.81 -7.25
CA LEU A 473 -33.43 -19.98 -8.70
C LEU A 473 -33.54 -21.44 -9.15
N GLU A 474 -32.97 -22.39 -8.39
CA GLU A 474 -33.11 -23.81 -8.70
C GLU A 474 -34.57 -24.28 -8.56
N SER A 475 -35.29 -23.81 -7.53
CA SER A 475 -36.72 -24.09 -7.35
C SER A 475 -37.57 -23.57 -8.51
N LYS A 476 -37.29 -22.35 -9.00
CA LYS A 476 -37.95 -21.75 -10.16
C LYS A 476 -37.63 -22.49 -11.45
N THR A 477 -36.38 -22.95 -11.61
CA THR A 477 -35.95 -23.78 -12.74
C THR A 477 -36.68 -25.13 -12.77
N ARG A 478 -36.88 -25.78 -11.61
CA ARG A 478 -37.71 -26.99 -11.47
C ARG A 478 -39.19 -26.72 -11.82
N GLN A 479 -39.75 -25.58 -11.40
CA GLN A 479 -41.12 -25.15 -11.77
C GLN A 479 -41.28 -24.93 -13.28
N LEU A 480 -40.37 -24.19 -13.92
CA LEU A 480 -40.40 -23.93 -15.37
C LEU A 480 -40.30 -25.23 -16.18
N ARG A 481 -39.43 -26.16 -15.78
CA ARG A 481 -39.31 -27.50 -16.42
C ARG A 481 -40.60 -28.31 -16.33
N SER A 482 -41.36 -28.17 -15.24
CA SER A 482 -42.69 -28.79 -15.09
C SER A 482 -43.74 -28.16 -16.01
N ILE A 483 -43.76 -26.82 -16.12
CA ILE A 483 -44.64 -26.08 -17.04
C ILE A 483 -44.33 -26.46 -18.49
N GLN A 484 -43.06 -26.46 -18.89
CA GLN A 484 -42.62 -26.86 -20.24
C GLN A 484 -43.11 -28.27 -20.61
N LYS A 485 -43.03 -29.24 -19.69
CA LYS A 485 -43.53 -30.61 -19.87
C LYS A 485 -45.06 -30.71 -19.98
N ARG A 486 -45.80 -29.78 -19.36
CA ARG A 486 -47.26 -29.64 -19.57
C ARG A 486 -47.59 -29.02 -20.92
N CYS A 487 -46.85 -28.00 -21.34
CA CYS A 487 -47.02 -27.35 -22.64
C CYS A 487 -46.75 -28.32 -23.79
N SER A 488 -45.65 -29.10 -23.77
CA SER A 488 -45.34 -30.06 -24.82
C SER A 488 -46.40 -31.17 -24.95
N LYS A 489 -46.96 -31.66 -23.84
CA LYS A 489 -48.12 -32.56 -23.87
C LYS A 489 -49.34 -31.89 -24.51
N CYS A 490 -49.65 -30.66 -24.14
CA CYS A 490 -50.78 -29.91 -24.70
C CYS A 490 -50.65 -29.74 -26.23
N PHE A 491 -49.44 -29.45 -26.73
CA PHE A 491 -49.19 -29.39 -28.17
C PHE A 491 -49.41 -30.74 -28.89
N ALA A 492 -48.98 -31.86 -28.30
CA ALA A 492 -49.24 -33.19 -28.86
C ALA A 492 -50.75 -33.54 -28.87
N ASP A 493 -51.47 -33.21 -27.80
CA ASP A 493 -52.92 -33.40 -27.71
C ASP A 493 -53.68 -32.51 -28.74
N LEU A 494 -53.18 -31.30 -29.03
CA LEU A 494 -53.69 -30.41 -30.07
C LEU A 494 -53.41 -30.93 -31.49
N GLU A 495 -52.19 -31.42 -31.75
CA GLU A 495 -51.81 -31.99 -33.04
C GLU A 495 -52.67 -33.24 -33.37
N LEU A 496 -52.97 -34.07 -32.38
CA LEU A 496 -53.89 -35.20 -32.51
C LEU A 496 -55.30 -34.73 -32.90
N LYS A 497 -55.82 -33.69 -32.23
CA LYS A 497 -57.13 -33.10 -32.55
C LYS A 497 -57.16 -32.46 -33.94
N GLN A 498 -56.09 -31.81 -34.38
CA GLN A 498 -55.97 -31.26 -35.73
C GLN A 498 -56.02 -32.37 -36.79
N LYS A 499 -55.34 -33.50 -36.55
CA LYS A 499 -55.41 -34.71 -37.40
C LYS A 499 -56.81 -35.35 -37.40
N GLN A 500 -57.56 -35.26 -36.30
CA GLN A 500 -58.96 -35.70 -36.25
C GLN A 500 -59.90 -34.76 -37.04
N LEU A 501 -59.75 -33.44 -36.89
CA LEU A 501 -60.52 -32.44 -37.63
C LEU A 501 -60.31 -32.56 -39.14
N HIS A 502 -59.07 -32.78 -39.60
CA HIS A 502 -58.79 -32.99 -41.02
C HIS A 502 -59.48 -34.24 -41.59
N LYS A 503 -59.56 -35.34 -40.83
CA LYS A 503 -60.34 -36.53 -41.23
C LYS A 503 -61.84 -36.25 -41.33
N LEU A 504 -62.38 -35.43 -40.41
CA LEU A 504 -63.78 -35.02 -40.44
C LEU A 504 -64.08 -34.16 -41.69
N ASP A 505 -63.19 -33.20 -41.99
CA ASP A 505 -63.29 -32.31 -43.14
C ASP A 505 -63.27 -33.07 -44.49
N VAL A 506 -62.37 -34.04 -44.65
CA VAL A 506 -62.35 -34.94 -45.82
C VAL A 506 -63.68 -35.70 -45.97
N SER A 507 -64.21 -36.26 -44.88
CA SER A 507 -65.48 -37.00 -44.89
C SER A 507 -66.69 -36.09 -45.19
N ILE A 508 -66.67 -34.83 -44.72
CA ILE A 508 -67.65 -33.80 -45.09
C ILE A 508 -67.55 -33.50 -46.59
N GLY A 509 -66.35 -33.42 -47.15
CA GLY A 509 -66.11 -33.28 -48.60
C GLY A 509 -66.69 -34.43 -49.42
N GLU A 510 -66.44 -35.68 -49.02
CA GLU A 510 -67.02 -36.88 -49.63
C GLU A 510 -68.56 -36.86 -49.59
N HIS A 511 -69.15 -36.57 -48.43
CA HIS A 511 -70.59 -36.45 -48.27
C HIS A 511 -71.18 -35.30 -49.11
N SER A 512 -70.47 -34.19 -49.26
CA SER A 512 -70.86 -33.07 -50.13
C SER A 512 -70.93 -33.51 -51.61
N GLN A 513 -69.92 -34.24 -52.09
CA GLN A 513 -69.94 -34.80 -53.45
C GLN A 513 -71.10 -35.79 -53.66
N VAL A 514 -71.38 -36.67 -52.69
CA VAL A 514 -72.52 -37.61 -52.75
C VAL A 514 -73.86 -36.87 -52.77
N LEU A 515 -74.00 -35.78 -52.00
CA LEU A 515 -75.19 -34.91 -52.04
C LEU A 515 -75.32 -34.19 -53.38
N GLU A 516 -74.23 -33.72 -53.98
CA GLU A 516 -74.26 -33.10 -55.31
C GLU A 516 -74.64 -34.11 -56.40
N MET A 517 -74.14 -35.35 -56.33
CA MET A 517 -74.54 -36.44 -57.24
C MET A 517 -76.04 -36.78 -57.08
N LYS A 518 -76.56 -36.89 -55.85
CA LYS A 518 -78.01 -37.06 -55.62
C LYS A 518 -78.83 -35.84 -56.07
N LYS A 519 -78.29 -34.63 -56.03
CA LYS A 519 -78.92 -33.41 -56.58
C LYS A 519 -78.98 -33.45 -58.11
N LYS A 520 -77.91 -33.90 -58.78
CA LYS A 520 -77.87 -34.15 -60.23
C LYS A 520 -78.87 -35.25 -60.62
N GLU A 521 -78.89 -36.37 -59.91
CA GLU A 521 -79.86 -37.47 -60.13
C GLU A 521 -81.31 -36.99 -59.99
N ARG A 522 -81.66 -36.28 -58.91
CA ARG A 522 -82.99 -35.70 -58.72
C ARG A 522 -83.38 -34.72 -59.83
N ASN A 523 -82.43 -33.97 -60.39
CA ASN A 523 -82.69 -33.12 -61.55
C ASN A 523 -82.96 -33.94 -62.83
N VAL A 524 -82.26 -35.06 -63.05
CA VAL A 524 -82.57 -36.00 -64.15
C VAL A 524 -83.95 -36.64 -63.95
N GLN A 525 -84.30 -37.05 -62.73
CA GLN A 525 -85.64 -37.55 -62.41
C GLN A 525 -86.72 -36.48 -62.62
N ARG A 526 -86.44 -35.22 -62.26
CA ARG A 526 -87.33 -34.07 -62.53
C ARG A 526 -87.55 -33.86 -64.02
N ILE A 527 -86.48 -33.80 -64.83
CA ILE A 527 -86.57 -33.65 -66.29
C ILE A 527 -87.33 -34.84 -66.91
N LYS A 528 -87.14 -36.06 -66.39
CA LYS A 528 -87.91 -37.25 -66.81
C LYS A 528 -89.40 -37.15 -66.47
N LEU A 529 -89.75 -36.58 -65.31
CA LEU A 529 -91.13 -36.29 -64.92
C LEU A 529 -91.73 -35.13 -65.75
N GLU A 530 -90.96 -34.09 -66.05
CA GLU A 530 -91.36 -32.98 -66.92
C GLU A 530 -91.61 -33.46 -68.36
N LEU A 531 -90.76 -34.35 -68.91
CA LEU A 531 -90.99 -35.04 -70.18
C LEU A 531 -92.21 -35.98 -70.12
N GLY A 532 -92.42 -36.66 -69.00
CA GLY A 532 -93.62 -37.46 -68.75
C GLY A 532 -94.89 -36.60 -68.76
N GLN A 533 -94.84 -35.45 -68.10
CA GLN A 533 -95.92 -34.46 -68.06
C GLN A 533 -96.16 -33.83 -69.44
N GLN A 534 -95.11 -33.47 -70.18
CA GLN A 534 -95.24 -33.01 -71.57
C GLN A 534 -95.85 -34.07 -72.48
N ARG A 535 -95.50 -35.36 -72.31
CA ARG A 535 -96.17 -36.47 -73.00
C ARG A 535 -97.64 -36.59 -72.59
N LEU A 536 -97.97 -36.50 -71.30
CA LEU A 536 -99.35 -36.51 -70.81
C LEU A 536 -100.15 -35.31 -71.32
N ASP A 537 -99.59 -34.10 -71.35
CA ASP A 537 -100.25 -32.92 -71.91
C ASP A 537 -100.32 -32.95 -73.44
N SER A 538 -99.40 -33.65 -74.12
CA SER A 538 -99.51 -33.94 -75.57
C SER A 538 -100.62 -34.97 -75.83
N ILE A 539 -100.72 -36.03 -75.02
CA ILE A 539 -101.83 -37.00 -75.05
C ILE A 539 -103.16 -36.29 -74.72
N LYS A 540 -103.20 -35.40 -73.75
CA LYS A 540 -104.35 -34.57 -73.38
C LYS A 540 -104.73 -33.55 -74.45
N LYS A 541 -103.76 -32.96 -75.16
CA LYS A 541 -103.98 -32.14 -76.37
C LYS A 541 -104.52 -32.98 -77.53
N SER A 542 -104.05 -34.22 -77.69
CA SER A 542 -104.51 -35.16 -78.72
C SER A 542 -105.91 -35.70 -78.40
N LEU A 543 -106.21 -35.97 -77.14
CA LEU A 543 -107.54 -36.26 -76.63
C LEU A 543 -108.46 -35.04 -76.75
N LYS A 544 -108.00 -33.81 -76.49
CA LYS A 544 -108.80 -32.59 -76.79
C LYS A 544 -108.95 -32.33 -78.28
N LYS A 545 -108.03 -32.77 -79.15
CA LYS A 545 -108.23 -32.74 -80.60
C LYS A 545 -109.32 -33.74 -81.00
N ARG A 546 -109.23 -34.97 -80.51
CA ARG A 546 -110.22 -36.04 -80.72
C ARG A 546 -111.58 -35.74 -80.08
N SER A 547 -111.62 -35.01 -78.95
CA SER A 547 -112.88 -34.51 -78.36
C SER A 547 -113.44 -33.39 -79.22
N ARG A 548 -112.64 -32.41 -79.65
CA ARG A 548 -113.08 -31.35 -80.59
C ARG A 548 -113.55 -31.88 -81.95
N GLU A 549 -112.99 -32.99 -82.41
CA GLU A 549 -113.44 -33.73 -83.60
C GLU A 549 -114.78 -34.44 -83.38
N MET A 550 -115.16 -34.78 -82.14
CA MET A 550 -116.52 -35.24 -81.78
C MET A 550 -117.48 -34.08 -81.37
N GLU A 551 -116.95 -33.01 -80.77
CA GLU A 551 -117.67 -31.85 -80.22
C GLU A 551 -117.96 -30.79 -81.29
N LEU A 552 -117.66 -31.09 -82.57
CA LEU A 552 -118.33 -30.52 -83.74
C LEU A 552 -119.85 -30.85 -83.79
N ARG A 553 -120.41 -31.35 -82.68
CA ARG A 553 -121.85 -31.39 -82.36
C ARG A 553 -122.19 -30.88 -80.92
N GLY A 554 -121.55 -29.82 -80.37
CA GLY A 554 -122.11 -29.14 -79.16
C GLY A 554 -121.34 -28.06 -78.34
N ARG A 555 -121.44 -26.77 -78.72
CA ARG A 555 -121.44 -25.47 -77.94
C ARG A 555 -120.70 -25.24 -76.55
N THR A 556 -119.76 -24.25 -76.55
CA THR A 556 -119.54 -23.06 -75.62
C THR A 556 -118.77 -23.01 -74.23
N SER A 557 -117.60 -22.27 -74.19
CA SER A 557 -117.18 -21.10 -73.31
C SER A 557 -116.29 -21.10 -71.98
N VAL A 558 -115.18 -20.27 -71.90
CA VAL A 558 -114.55 -19.46 -70.73
C VAL A 558 -113.78 -20.17 -69.53
N HIS A 559 -112.89 -19.66 -68.59
CA HIS A 559 -111.76 -18.63 -68.30
C HIS A 559 -111.03 -18.97 -66.91
N SER A 560 -110.09 -18.26 -66.17
CA SER A 560 -108.85 -17.38 -66.32
C SER A 560 -108.13 -17.04 -64.92
N GLY A 561 -106.88 -16.46 -64.84
CA GLY A 561 -106.19 -15.83 -63.62
C GLY A 561 -104.74 -16.34 -63.20
N VAL A 562 -103.69 -15.69 -62.56
CA VAL A 562 -103.24 -14.32 -62.04
C VAL A 562 -103.21 -14.13 -60.47
N MET A 563 -102.27 -13.53 -59.64
CA MET A 563 -100.81 -13.07 -59.53
C MET A 563 -100.45 -12.69 -58.01
N ALA A 564 -99.39 -12.02 -57.39
CA ALA A 564 -98.04 -11.38 -57.62
C ALA A 564 -97.26 -10.86 -56.30
N GLN A 565 -95.92 -10.56 -56.35
CA GLN A 565 -95.02 -9.59 -55.55
C GLN A 565 -94.65 -9.73 -54.00
N ASN A 566 -93.70 -9.01 -53.30
CA ASN A 566 -92.32 -8.38 -53.52
C ASN A 566 -91.70 -7.59 -52.24
N TRP A 567 -90.43 -7.08 -52.28
CA TRP A 567 -89.71 -5.95 -51.49
C TRP A 567 -88.87 -6.18 -50.16
N ASN A 568 -88.02 -5.28 -49.54
CA ASN A 568 -86.83 -4.43 -49.97
C ASN A 568 -86.03 -3.58 -48.84
N HIS A 569 -84.71 -3.21 -49.05
CA HIS A 569 -83.86 -1.98 -48.67
C HIS A 569 -82.91 -1.66 -47.41
N PRO A 570 -81.86 -0.73 -47.50
CA PRO A 570 -80.60 -0.60 -46.64
C PRO A 570 -79.80 0.80 -46.46
N LEU A 571 -78.52 0.79 -45.95
CA LEU A 571 -77.26 1.63 -46.25
C LEU A 571 -76.84 3.04 -45.65
N ILE A 572 -75.49 3.33 -45.65
CA ILE A 572 -74.68 4.64 -45.62
C ILE A 572 -74.41 5.42 -44.27
N ASP A 573 -73.34 6.21 -43.96
CA ASP A 573 -71.86 6.33 -44.30
C ASP A 573 -70.97 7.13 -43.23
N LYS A 574 -69.96 8.02 -43.53
CA LYS A 574 -68.63 8.08 -42.79
C LYS A 574 -67.92 9.36 -42.13
N PRO A 575 -67.03 10.24 -42.72
CA PRO A 575 -65.71 10.65 -42.08
C PRO A 575 -65.12 12.14 -42.06
N PHE A 576 -64.03 12.40 -41.26
CA PHE A 576 -62.81 13.31 -41.46
C PHE A 576 -62.50 14.58 -40.55
N LEU A 577 -61.18 14.85 -40.29
CA LEU A 577 -60.37 16.06 -39.84
C LEU A 577 -60.37 16.79 -38.43
N ALA A 578 -59.13 16.94 -37.90
CA ALA A 578 -58.37 18.09 -37.28
C ALA A 578 -58.84 19.04 -36.14
N SER A 579 -57.89 19.36 -35.22
CA SER A 579 -57.48 20.73 -34.77
C SER A 579 -56.21 20.71 -33.89
N CYS A 580 -55.57 21.86 -33.66
CA CYS A 580 -54.41 22.08 -32.77
C CYS A 580 -54.67 23.26 -31.83
N GLU A 581 -54.10 23.29 -30.63
CA GLU A 581 -54.02 24.51 -29.81
C GLU A 581 -52.79 24.53 -28.89
N ASN A 582 -52.37 25.72 -28.45
CA ASN A 582 -51.08 25.95 -27.79
C ASN A 582 -51.05 25.66 -26.30
N SER A 583 -49.91 25.18 -25.80
CA SER A 583 -49.42 25.45 -24.44
C SER A 583 -47.90 25.28 -24.40
N GLN A 584 -47.16 26.33 -24.04
CA GLN A 584 -45.75 26.17 -23.66
C GLN A 584 -45.70 25.46 -22.30
N PRO A 585 -44.93 24.37 -22.14
CA PRO A 585 -44.55 23.92 -20.82
C PRO A 585 -43.38 24.77 -20.34
N THR A 586 -43.67 25.90 -19.68
CA THR A 586 -42.73 26.44 -18.69
C THR A 586 -42.67 25.40 -17.57
N ILE A 587 -41.69 24.49 -17.63
CA ILE A 587 -41.56 23.39 -16.67
C ILE A 587 -41.25 24.02 -15.31
N ALA A 588 -42.26 24.04 -14.43
CA ALA A 588 -42.07 24.34 -13.03
C ALA A 588 -41.24 23.21 -12.41
N PHE A 589 -39.93 23.39 -12.37
CA PHE A 589 -39.03 22.49 -11.66
C PHE A 589 -39.39 22.50 -10.17
N ASP A 590 -39.99 21.42 -9.68
CA ASP A 590 -39.83 21.05 -8.27
C ASP A 590 -38.45 20.42 -8.04
N GLY A 591 -38.02 20.36 -6.78
CA GLY A 591 -36.66 19.88 -6.44
C GLY A 591 -36.37 18.44 -6.88
N LYS A 592 -37.40 17.60 -7.03
CA LYS A 592 -37.25 16.18 -7.40
C LYS A 592 -37.14 16.02 -8.91
N ASN A 593 -37.92 16.79 -9.67
CA ASN A 593 -37.74 16.91 -11.11
C ASN A 593 -36.39 17.55 -11.47
N LEU A 594 -35.90 18.52 -10.70
CA LEU A 594 -34.56 19.11 -10.87
C LEU A 594 -33.44 18.10 -10.58
N GLN A 595 -33.51 17.36 -9.48
CA GLN A 595 -32.56 16.29 -9.17
C GLN A 595 -32.58 15.21 -10.26
N MET A 596 -33.76 14.76 -10.69
CA MET A 596 -33.93 13.70 -11.69
C MET A 596 -33.44 14.12 -13.08
N PHE A 597 -33.52 15.42 -13.40
CA PHE A 597 -32.90 15.99 -14.59
C PHE A 597 -31.37 15.95 -14.49
N LEU A 598 -30.79 16.46 -13.40
CA LEU A 598 -29.34 16.44 -13.16
C LEU A 598 -28.75 15.02 -13.14
N TYR A 599 -29.40 14.08 -12.46
CA TYR A 599 -29.02 12.67 -12.40
C TYR A 599 -28.82 12.10 -13.82
N ARG A 600 -29.77 12.35 -14.74
CA ARG A 600 -29.73 11.88 -16.13
C ARG A 600 -28.66 12.56 -17.00
N HIS A 601 -28.17 13.74 -16.60
CA HIS A 601 -27.13 14.49 -17.31
C HIS A 601 -25.73 14.13 -16.81
N PHE A 602 -25.52 14.07 -15.48
CA PHE A 602 -24.28 13.56 -14.87
C PHE A 602 -23.98 12.13 -15.36
N GLN A 603 -24.99 11.25 -15.45
CA GLN A 603 -24.84 9.87 -15.93
C GLN A 603 -24.39 9.75 -17.41
N LYS A 604 -24.38 10.84 -18.20
CA LYS A 604 -24.08 10.81 -19.65
C LYS A 604 -22.82 11.55 -20.06
N HIS A 605 -22.53 12.70 -19.45
CA HIS A 605 -21.49 13.61 -19.96
C HIS A 605 -20.50 14.14 -18.91
N ASN A 606 -20.73 13.88 -17.61
CA ASN A 606 -19.85 14.30 -16.50
C ASN A 606 -19.39 15.78 -16.55
N THR A 607 -20.21 16.64 -17.15
CA THR A 607 -19.96 18.07 -17.43
C THR A 607 -21.27 18.85 -17.28
N LEU A 608 -21.16 20.13 -16.94
CA LEU A 608 -22.26 20.92 -16.36
C LEU A 608 -23.12 21.61 -17.42
N CYS A 609 -24.44 21.62 -17.23
CA CYS A 609 -25.36 22.41 -18.06
C CYS A 609 -25.45 23.86 -17.58
N HIS A 610 -25.19 24.82 -18.49
CA HIS A 610 -25.49 26.25 -18.31
C HIS A 610 -26.96 26.48 -17.88
N GLU A 611 -27.87 25.67 -18.42
CA GLU A 611 -29.31 25.69 -18.14
C GLU A 611 -29.64 25.56 -16.63
N VAL A 612 -28.82 24.85 -15.85
CA VAL A 612 -29.07 24.65 -14.41
C VAL A 612 -28.59 25.84 -13.57
N LEU A 613 -27.46 26.44 -13.93
CA LEU A 613 -27.01 27.73 -13.38
C LEU A 613 -28.09 28.79 -13.61
N GLU A 614 -28.64 28.85 -14.82
CA GLU A 614 -29.67 29.80 -15.24
C GLU A 614 -30.99 29.58 -14.46
N VAL A 615 -31.44 28.34 -14.29
CA VAL A 615 -32.63 28.00 -13.47
C VAL A 615 -32.46 28.37 -11.99
N ILE A 616 -31.27 28.21 -11.40
CA ILE A 616 -31.01 28.58 -10.01
C ILE A 616 -30.94 30.11 -9.85
N GLN A 617 -30.29 30.82 -10.79
CA GLN A 617 -30.16 32.27 -10.76
C GLN A 617 -31.46 33.03 -11.07
N THR A 618 -32.42 32.39 -11.74
CA THR A 618 -33.73 33.00 -12.10
C THR A 618 -34.89 32.62 -11.16
N SER A 619 -34.62 31.91 -10.05
CA SER A 619 -35.67 31.43 -9.13
C SER A 619 -35.80 32.26 -7.84
N ASP A 620 -36.95 32.92 -7.65
CA ASP A 620 -37.32 33.67 -6.42
C ASP A 620 -37.35 32.82 -5.12
N ASP A 621 -37.31 31.50 -5.27
CA ASP A 621 -37.36 30.49 -4.21
C ASP A 621 -36.16 29.51 -4.31
N ALA A 622 -35.04 29.92 -4.92
CA ALA A 622 -33.86 29.06 -5.16
C ALA A 622 -33.40 28.23 -3.94
N ALA A 623 -33.32 28.85 -2.75
CA ALA A 623 -32.93 28.16 -1.51
C ALA A 623 -33.91 27.03 -1.10
N LYS A 624 -35.19 27.16 -1.46
CA LYS A 624 -36.25 26.17 -1.22
C LYS A 624 -36.29 25.10 -2.31
N LEU A 625 -36.05 25.49 -3.56
CA LEU A 625 -35.90 24.58 -4.70
C LEU A 625 -34.74 23.59 -4.48
N VAL A 626 -33.58 24.11 -4.10
CA VAL A 626 -32.39 23.30 -3.76
C VAL A 626 -32.66 22.42 -2.53
N LEU A 627 -33.30 22.94 -1.48
CA LEU A 627 -33.58 22.15 -0.27
C LEU A 627 -34.51 20.96 -0.57
N ASN A 628 -35.54 21.15 -1.40
CA ASN A 628 -36.44 20.09 -1.83
C ASN A 628 -35.74 19.00 -2.66
N ALA A 629 -34.63 19.33 -3.33
CA ALA A 629 -33.78 18.36 -4.04
C ALA A 629 -32.89 17.55 -3.09
N MET A 630 -32.59 18.07 -1.89
CA MET A 630 -31.76 17.39 -0.89
C MET A 630 -32.47 16.20 -0.22
N GLU A 631 -33.80 16.09 -0.31
CA GLU A 631 -34.55 14.94 0.21
C GLU A 631 -34.07 13.60 -0.36
N GLU A 632 -33.54 13.58 -1.59
CA GLU A 632 -33.11 12.35 -2.25
C GLU A 632 -31.63 12.00 -2.05
N PHE A 633 -30.86 12.79 -1.29
CA PHE A 633 -29.43 12.54 -1.01
C PHE A 633 -29.18 11.24 -0.21
N TYR A 634 -30.18 10.84 0.59
CA TYR A 634 -30.31 9.51 1.19
C TYR A 634 -31.63 8.90 0.72
N PRO A 635 -31.64 8.14 -0.40
CA PRO A 635 -32.84 7.47 -0.88
C PRO A 635 -33.44 6.54 0.21
N PRO A 636 -34.76 6.48 0.38
CA PRO A 636 -35.37 5.62 1.38
C PRO A 636 -35.23 4.13 1.03
N ASP A 637 -35.02 3.29 2.05
CA ASP A 637 -34.84 1.82 1.99
C ASP A 637 -36.10 1.02 1.56
N SER A 638 -36.87 1.56 0.61
CA SER A 638 -37.95 0.84 -0.06
C SER A 638 -37.36 -0.25 -0.96
N GLY A 639 -37.13 -1.44 -0.39
CA GLY A 639 -36.51 -2.62 -1.01
C GLY A 639 -37.31 -3.28 -2.14
N ASN A 640 -37.75 -2.49 -3.12
CA ASN A 640 -38.40 -2.92 -4.36
C ASN A 640 -38.32 -1.84 -5.47
N ARG A 641 -37.22 -1.06 -5.52
CA ARG A 641 -36.80 -0.37 -6.75
C ARG A 641 -35.59 -1.08 -7.35
N ASP A 642 -35.65 -1.26 -8.66
CA ASP A 642 -34.61 -1.92 -9.46
C ASP A 642 -33.25 -1.20 -9.31
N GLY A 643 -32.15 -1.94 -9.46
CA GLY A 643 -30.78 -1.51 -9.12
C GLY A 643 -30.15 -0.51 -10.10
N LEU A 644 -30.90 0.54 -10.45
CA LEU A 644 -30.66 1.43 -11.60
C LEU A 644 -30.36 2.89 -11.21
N LEU A 645 -30.28 3.19 -9.90
CA LEU A 645 -29.96 4.51 -9.36
C LEU A 645 -28.54 4.51 -8.78
N ASP A 646 -27.62 5.18 -9.47
CA ASP A 646 -26.24 5.41 -9.01
C ASP A 646 -26.24 6.44 -7.88
N ILE A 647 -26.00 5.96 -6.65
CA ILE A 647 -26.01 6.77 -5.42
C ILE A 647 -24.90 7.84 -5.45
N GLY A 648 -23.76 7.54 -6.07
CA GLY A 648 -22.67 8.51 -6.24
C GLY A 648 -23.03 9.62 -7.23
N VAL A 649 -23.77 9.33 -8.30
CA VAL A 649 -24.32 10.34 -9.23
C VAL A 649 -25.38 11.19 -8.55
N ILE A 650 -26.27 10.61 -7.73
CA ILE A 650 -27.23 11.37 -6.90
C ILE A 650 -26.48 12.35 -5.99
N ARG A 651 -25.50 11.85 -5.22
CA ARG A 651 -24.76 12.66 -4.25
C ARG A 651 -23.95 13.80 -4.90
N ARG A 652 -23.28 13.52 -6.04
CA ARG A 652 -22.62 14.57 -6.85
C ARG A 652 -23.61 15.61 -7.40
N SER A 653 -24.80 15.18 -7.85
CA SER A 653 -25.85 16.10 -8.31
C SER A 653 -26.33 17.04 -7.19
N CYS A 654 -26.46 16.53 -5.97
CA CYS A 654 -26.85 17.33 -4.80
C CYS A 654 -25.74 18.28 -4.32
N ILE A 655 -24.48 17.83 -4.28
CA ILE A 655 -23.30 18.67 -3.97
C ILE A 655 -23.25 19.87 -4.93
N PHE A 656 -23.37 19.60 -6.24
CA PHE A 656 -23.40 20.64 -7.26
C PHE A 656 -24.52 21.67 -7.03
N LEU A 657 -25.75 21.22 -6.69
CA LEU A 657 -26.86 22.14 -6.38
C LEU A 657 -26.57 23.04 -5.17
N LEU A 658 -25.91 22.53 -4.13
CA LEU A 658 -25.51 23.30 -2.94
C LEU A 658 -24.43 24.34 -3.29
N GLU A 659 -23.45 23.97 -4.11
CA GLU A 659 -22.38 24.86 -4.58
C GLU A 659 -22.92 26.00 -5.46
N ASN A 660 -23.91 25.71 -6.30
CA ASN A 660 -24.61 26.74 -7.09
C ASN A 660 -25.44 27.67 -6.21
N LEU A 661 -26.01 27.17 -5.10
CA LEU A 661 -26.70 28.01 -4.12
C LEU A 661 -25.74 28.94 -3.37
N ILE A 662 -24.54 28.44 -3.03
CA ILE A 662 -23.46 29.24 -2.44
C ILE A 662 -22.99 30.32 -3.44
N GLN A 663 -22.72 29.94 -4.69
CA GLN A 663 -22.21 30.84 -5.73
C GLN A 663 -23.22 31.91 -6.17
N SER A 664 -24.53 31.59 -6.16
CA SER A 664 -25.60 32.55 -6.46
C SER A 664 -25.93 33.48 -5.30
N SER A 665 -25.48 33.18 -4.07
CA SER A 665 -25.71 33.97 -2.85
C SER A 665 -27.20 34.31 -2.59
N ALA A 666 -28.11 33.40 -2.96
CA ALA A 666 -29.55 33.61 -2.83
C ALA A 666 -30.01 33.89 -1.38
N GLU A 667 -31.13 34.61 -1.21
CA GLU A 667 -31.68 34.92 0.12
C GLU A 667 -32.31 33.67 0.76
N ILE A 668 -31.71 33.22 1.87
CA ILE A 668 -32.19 32.08 2.67
C ILE A 668 -33.16 32.61 3.72
N LYS A 669 -34.47 32.47 3.46
CA LYS A 669 -35.52 32.91 4.37
C LYS A 669 -35.54 31.98 5.62
N PRO A 670 -36.07 32.41 6.78
CA PRO A 670 -35.90 31.65 8.03
C PRO A 670 -36.54 30.25 8.04
N GLN A 671 -37.58 30.03 7.24
CA GLN A 671 -38.31 28.75 7.17
C GLN A 671 -37.47 27.67 6.50
N GLU A 672 -36.82 27.99 5.39
CA GLU A 672 -35.86 27.16 4.66
C GLU A 672 -34.65 26.86 5.53
N ARG A 673 -34.15 27.83 6.31
CA ARG A 673 -33.05 27.60 7.26
C ARG A 673 -33.43 26.63 8.37
N GLU A 674 -34.65 26.70 8.91
CA GLU A 674 -35.14 25.74 9.92
C GLU A 674 -35.36 24.33 9.34
N ALA A 675 -35.84 24.23 8.10
CA ALA A 675 -35.97 22.95 7.39
C ALA A 675 -34.61 22.32 7.07
N ALA A 676 -33.65 23.11 6.58
CA ALA A 676 -32.27 22.67 6.35
C ALA A 676 -31.56 22.28 7.65
N MET A 677 -31.83 22.96 8.77
CA MET A 677 -31.35 22.58 10.10
C MET A 677 -31.81 21.17 10.50
N LYS A 678 -33.10 20.85 10.30
CA LYS A 678 -33.65 19.51 10.60
C LYS A 678 -33.00 18.44 9.72
N LEU A 679 -32.85 18.71 8.42
CA LEU A 679 -32.20 17.81 7.47
C LEU A 679 -30.73 17.57 7.82
N ALA A 680 -29.99 18.61 8.22
CA ALA A 680 -28.59 18.49 8.65
C ALA A 680 -28.43 17.62 9.92
N PHE A 681 -29.36 17.71 10.88
CA PHE A 681 -29.35 16.79 12.03
C PHE A 681 -29.65 15.33 11.64
N GLU A 682 -30.55 15.10 10.68
CA GLU A 682 -30.81 13.76 10.13
C GLU A 682 -29.57 13.19 9.42
N TRP A 683 -28.92 13.99 8.57
CA TRP A 683 -27.70 13.60 7.85
C TRP A 683 -26.54 13.31 8.81
N LYS A 684 -26.37 14.11 9.87
CA LYS A 684 -25.39 13.85 10.95
C LYS A 684 -25.69 12.55 11.72
N GLY A 685 -26.95 12.12 11.77
CA GLY A 685 -27.32 10.80 12.29
C GLY A 685 -26.86 9.66 11.38
N LYS A 686 -27.12 9.78 10.07
CA LYS A 686 -26.76 8.78 9.05
C LYS A 686 -25.25 8.64 8.84
N LEU A 687 -24.50 9.75 8.90
CA LEU A 687 -23.03 9.77 8.79
C LEU A 687 -22.28 8.90 9.81
N LYS A 688 -22.93 8.48 10.92
CA LYS A 688 -22.31 7.60 11.93
C LYS A 688 -22.49 6.10 11.66
N LEU A 689 -23.08 5.71 10.53
CA LEU A 689 -23.48 4.33 10.24
C LEU A 689 -22.75 3.73 9.03
N SER A 690 -21.57 3.14 9.30
CA SER A 690 -20.71 2.40 8.35
C SER A 690 -20.04 3.24 7.25
N PRO A 691 -18.73 3.02 6.96
CA PRO A 691 -18.09 3.61 5.80
C PRO A 691 -18.67 3.01 4.51
N SER A 692 -19.35 3.85 3.73
CA SER A 692 -19.81 3.57 2.37
C SER A 692 -18.69 3.85 1.34
N PRO A 693 -18.74 3.30 0.11
CA PRO A 693 -17.80 3.70 -0.95
C PRO A 693 -17.87 5.20 -1.27
N GLU A 694 -19.05 5.79 -1.09
CA GLU A 694 -19.32 7.21 -1.34
C GLU A 694 -19.18 8.07 -0.06
N HIS A 695 -18.55 7.59 1.02
CA HIS A 695 -18.52 8.28 2.31
C HIS A 695 -17.90 9.68 2.23
N HIS A 696 -16.91 9.86 1.35
CA HIS A 696 -16.35 11.18 1.01
C HIS A 696 -17.41 12.15 0.45
N LEU A 697 -18.37 11.67 -0.36
CA LEU A 697 -19.50 12.46 -0.85
C LEU A 697 -20.56 12.69 0.24
N GLU A 698 -20.78 11.74 1.16
CA GLU A 698 -21.66 11.91 2.32
C GLU A 698 -21.19 13.06 3.21
N ILE A 699 -19.88 13.12 3.48
CA ILE A 699 -19.25 14.17 4.28
C ILE A 699 -19.23 15.50 3.51
N LEU A 700 -18.77 15.51 2.25
CA LEU A 700 -18.72 16.73 1.42
C LEU A 700 -20.11 17.36 1.24
N GLY A 701 -21.13 16.56 0.96
CA GLY A 701 -22.52 17.02 0.87
C GLY A 701 -23.03 17.61 2.18
N PHE A 702 -22.73 16.99 3.33
CA PHE A 702 -23.07 17.54 4.64
C PHE A 702 -22.37 18.88 4.92
N LEU A 703 -21.06 18.99 4.64
CA LEU A 703 -20.31 20.24 4.79
C LEU A 703 -20.87 21.35 3.88
N LYS A 704 -21.19 21.03 2.62
CA LYS A 704 -21.83 21.97 1.68
C LYS A 704 -23.25 22.37 2.11
N LEU A 705 -24.00 21.49 2.77
CA LEU A 705 -25.30 21.83 3.38
C LEU A 705 -25.14 22.83 4.55
N LEU A 706 -24.11 22.65 5.39
CA LEU A 706 -23.80 23.58 6.48
C LEU A 706 -23.34 24.96 5.99
N GLU A 707 -22.54 24.99 4.92
CA GLU A 707 -22.08 26.21 4.25
C GLU A 707 -23.25 26.95 3.59
N ALA A 708 -23.98 26.28 2.70
CA ALA A 708 -25.05 26.88 1.89
C ALA A 708 -26.18 27.52 2.74
N TYR A 709 -26.62 26.85 3.81
CA TYR A 709 -27.70 27.37 4.69
C TYR A 709 -27.18 28.11 5.93
N LYS A 710 -25.86 28.35 6.00
CA LYS A 710 -25.18 29.10 7.09
C LYS A 710 -25.53 28.51 8.46
N LEU A 711 -25.36 27.20 8.61
CA LEU A 711 -25.80 26.39 9.76
C LEU A 711 -24.66 26.01 10.72
N ALA A 712 -23.39 26.14 10.31
CA ALA A 712 -22.23 25.64 11.05
C ALA A 712 -22.17 26.08 12.53
N SER A 713 -22.66 27.28 12.87
CA SER A 713 -22.72 27.81 14.24
C SER A 713 -23.61 27.02 15.21
N ALA A 714 -24.43 26.07 14.71
CA ALA A 714 -25.25 25.17 15.53
C ALA A 714 -24.60 23.79 15.75
N PHE A 715 -23.40 23.56 15.20
CA PHE A 715 -22.65 22.31 15.30
C PHE A 715 -21.31 22.57 16.00
N ASN A 716 -20.71 21.51 16.55
CA ASN A 716 -19.43 21.59 17.24
C ASN A 716 -18.30 21.83 16.22
N ALA A 717 -17.52 22.89 16.41
CA ALA A 717 -16.43 23.26 15.52
C ALA A 717 -15.36 22.16 15.39
N ASN A 718 -15.07 21.42 16.47
CA ASN A 718 -14.13 20.31 16.43
C ASN A 718 -14.68 19.16 15.58
N GLU A 719 -15.96 18.78 15.74
CA GLU A 719 -16.58 17.74 14.92
C GLU A 719 -16.66 18.11 13.43
N ILE A 720 -16.77 19.40 13.09
CA ILE A 720 -16.66 19.87 11.69
C ILE A 720 -15.22 19.72 11.19
N HIS A 721 -14.23 20.14 11.99
CA HIS A 721 -12.81 20.06 11.65
C HIS A 721 -12.37 18.60 11.44
N ASP A 722 -12.79 17.69 12.31
CA ASP A 722 -12.48 16.26 12.22
C ASP A 722 -13.11 15.62 10.96
N LEU A 723 -14.31 16.05 10.56
CA LEU A 723 -14.95 15.65 9.30
C LEU A 723 -14.26 16.22 8.05
N VAL A 724 -13.65 17.42 8.11
CA VAL A 724 -12.85 17.94 7.00
C VAL A 724 -11.54 17.17 6.86
N ASN A 725 -10.91 16.82 7.99
CA ASN A 725 -9.66 16.06 8.00
C ASN A 725 -9.84 14.64 7.43
N SER A 726 -10.95 13.95 7.73
CA SER A 726 -11.19 12.58 7.23
C SER A 726 -11.48 12.48 5.71
N VAL A 727 -11.72 13.60 5.02
CA VAL A 727 -11.81 13.66 3.55
C VAL A 727 -10.47 14.04 2.90
N SER A 728 -9.55 14.64 3.69
CA SER A 728 -8.30 15.22 3.22
C SER A 728 -7.23 14.20 2.77
N GLU A 729 -7.49 12.90 2.92
CA GLU A 729 -6.66 11.81 2.39
C GLU A 729 -6.98 11.45 0.91
N SER A 730 -7.85 12.24 0.25
CA SER A 730 -8.22 12.08 -1.16
C SER A 730 -8.12 13.42 -1.93
N GLU A 731 -8.17 13.38 -3.27
CA GLU A 731 -7.81 14.50 -4.18
C GLU A 731 -8.72 15.77 -4.13
N ILE A 732 -9.55 15.95 -3.09
CA ILE A 732 -10.52 17.05 -2.95
C ILE A 732 -9.98 18.19 -2.02
N ALA A 733 -8.66 18.29 -1.88
CA ALA A 733 -8.02 19.21 -0.92
C ALA A 733 -8.22 20.71 -1.22
N GLN A 734 -8.40 21.10 -2.49
CA GLN A 734 -8.55 22.53 -2.86
C GLN A 734 -9.94 23.11 -2.57
N GLU A 735 -11.00 22.32 -2.73
CA GLU A 735 -12.38 22.82 -2.56
C GLU A 735 -12.76 22.99 -1.08
N LEU A 736 -12.24 22.11 -0.20
CA LEU A 736 -12.49 22.16 1.23
C LEU A 736 -11.77 23.32 1.94
N GLN A 737 -10.62 23.78 1.45
CA GLN A 737 -9.92 24.94 2.01
C GLN A 737 -10.71 26.25 1.86
N GLN A 738 -11.53 26.39 0.81
CA GLN A 738 -12.45 27.53 0.69
C GLN A 738 -13.56 27.50 1.74
N VAL A 739 -14.06 26.31 2.11
CA VAL A 739 -15.10 26.14 3.14
C VAL A 739 -14.58 26.52 4.52
N LEU A 740 -13.35 26.14 4.88
CA LEU A 740 -12.75 26.57 6.15
C LEU A 740 -12.55 28.09 6.22
N ALA A 741 -12.26 28.74 5.09
CA ALA A 741 -12.16 30.20 5.01
C ALA A 741 -13.53 30.91 5.09
N SER A 742 -14.61 30.31 4.57
CA SER A 742 -15.96 30.90 4.59
C SER A 742 -16.64 30.79 5.96
N LEU A 743 -16.29 29.77 6.76
CA LEU A 743 -16.88 29.50 8.07
C LEU A 743 -16.21 30.27 9.25
N ALA A 744 -15.07 30.92 9.03
CA ALA A 744 -14.28 31.56 10.09
C ALA A 744 -14.75 33.00 10.43
N ALA A 745 -15.62 33.14 11.43
CA ALA A 745 -15.96 34.44 12.02
C ALA A 745 -14.88 34.90 13.05
N PRO A 746 -14.51 36.19 13.10
CA PRO A 746 -13.42 36.66 13.97
C PRO A 746 -13.80 36.62 15.46
N PRO A 747 -12.88 36.21 16.37
CA PRO A 747 -13.18 36.04 17.78
C PRO A 747 -13.39 37.38 18.50
N VAL A 748 -14.57 37.57 19.09
CA VAL A 748 -14.89 38.75 19.91
C VAL A 748 -14.15 38.66 21.25
N LEU A 749 -13.17 39.55 21.44
CA LEU A 749 -12.44 39.71 22.70
C LEU A 749 -13.37 40.03 23.87
N LYS A 750 -13.26 39.27 24.95
CA LYS A 750 -13.67 39.69 26.30
C LYS A 750 -12.53 39.44 27.29
N HIS A 751 -12.14 40.49 28.01
CA HIS A 751 -11.10 40.40 29.05
C HIS A 751 -11.55 39.56 30.24
N GLY A 752 -10.59 38.87 30.87
CA GLY A 752 -10.79 38.09 32.09
C GLY A 752 -9.48 37.62 32.72
N HIS A 753 -8.74 38.55 33.35
CA HIS A 753 -7.60 38.34 34.27
C HIS A 753 -6.73 37.08 34.12
N GLY A 754 -5.51 37.26 33.60
CA GLY A 754 -4.52 36.19 33.49
C GLY A 754 -3.72 35.91 34.77
N SER A 755 -2.93 34.82 34.75
CA SER A 755 -1.82 34.54 35.66
C SER A 755 -0.86 33.52 35.02
N VAL A 756 0.41 33.59 35.41
CA VAL A 756 1.51 32.65 35.06
C VAL A 756 1.88 32.56 33.56
N CYS A 757 2.95 33.25 33.17
CA CYS A 757 3.75 32.91 31.99
C CYS A 757 4.99 32.09 32.39
N ARG A 758 5.17 30.90 31.80
CA ARG A 758 6.43 30.29 31.28
C ARG A 758 6.27 28.79 31.02
N LEU A 759 7.07 28.28 30.07
CA LEU A 759 7.03 26.93 29.48
C LEU A 759 5.71 26.65 28.71
N VAL A 760 5.70 26.10 27.50
CA VAL A 760 6.78 25.74 26.57
C VAL A 760 6.54 26.44 25.23
N ARG A 761 7.56 27.07 24.67
CA ARG A 761 7.59 27.48 23.25
C ARG A 761 8.89 26.96 22.65
N ASP A 762 8.90 25.68 22.32
CA ASP A 762 9.93 25.05 21.51
C ASP A 762 9.44 23.71 20.95
N LYS A 763 9.94 23.40 19.74
CA LYS A 763 9.74 22.16 18.95
C LYS A 763 8.37 21.94 18.27
N VAL A 764 8.48 21.44 17.02
CA VAL A 764 7.47 20.84 16.13
C VAL A 764 6.35 21.76 15.61
N ILE A 765 6.66 22.52 14.56
CA ILE A 765 5.74 22.69 13.41
C ILE A 765 6.25 21.76 12.31
N PRO A 766 5.48 20.79 11.81
CA PRO A 766 5.82 20.05 10.60
C PRO A 766 5.65 20.95 9.37
N CYS A 767 6.68 21.06 8.53
CA CYS A 767 6.64 21.92 7.35
C CYS A 767 5.88 21.27 6.20
N PHE A 768 4.83 21.93 5.67
CA PHE A 768 4.40 21.79 4.28
C PHE A 768 3.80 23.11 3.78
N PHE A 769 3.90 23.34 2.46
CA PHE A 769 3.44 24.53 1.71
C PHE A 769 4.02 25.89 2.15
N LEU A 770 5.12 26.30 1.50
CA LEU A 770 5.32 27.68 1.04
C LEU A 770 6.37 27.75 -0.09
N ILE A 771 5.94 27.46 -1.33
CA ILE A 771 6.67 27.85 -2.56
C ILE A 771 5.66 28.46 -3.52
N TYR A 772 5.46 29.78 -3.41
CA TYR A 772 5.28 30.68 -4.56
C TYR A 772 5.46 32.13 -4.12
N ILE A 773 5.68 33.04 -5.08
CA ILE A 773 5.92 34.48 -4.88
C ILE A 773 7.19 34.78 -4.06
N ALA A 774 8.33 34.74 -4.75
CA ALA A 774 9.53 35.48 -4.34
C ALA A 774 9.79 36.56 -5.40
N ASP A 775 9.51 37.82 -5.07
CA ASP A 775 10.05 38.97 -5.80
C ASP A 775 10.14 40.22 -4.90
N THR A 776 11.08 41.11 -5.20
CA THR A 776 11.35 42.40 -4.53
C THR A 776 11.81 42.39 -3.05
N ALA A 777 13.12 42.18 -2.89
CA ALA A 777 14.01 42.97 -2.01
C ALA A 777 14.05 42.68 -0.48
N PRO A 778 15.14 43.08 0.23
CA PRO A 778 15.67 42.27 1.33
C PRO A 778 15.61 42.91 2.72
N ILE A 779 15.66 42.06 3.75
CA ILE A 779 16.05 42.43 5.12
C ILE A 779 17.18 41.50 5.58
N ILE A 780 18.22 42.12 6.13
CA ILE A 780 19.42 41.52 6.73
C ILE A 780 19.15 41.29 8.23
N ASP A 781 20.01 40.51 8.90
CA ASP A 781 20.00 40.18 10.33
C ASP A 781 18.88 39.24 10.82
N LEU A 782 19.23 37.96 11.00
CA LEU A 782 19.36 37.41 12.36
C LEU A 782 20.26 36.16 12.37
N VAL A 783 21.49 36.31 12.88
CA VAL A 783 22.33 35.21 13.39
C VAL A 783 22.73 35.54 14.81
N GLN A 784 21.87 35.18 15.77
CA GLN A 784 22.14 35.12 17.21
C GLN A 784 21.08 34.27 17.92
#